data_AF-A0A4R6TTB8-F1
#
_entry.id   AF-A0A4R6TTB8-F1
#
_cell.length_a   1.000
_cell.length_b   1.000
_cell.length_c   1.000
_cell.angle_alpha   90.00
_cell.angle_beta   90.00
_cell.angle_gamma   90.00
#
_symmetry.space_group_name_H-M   'P 1'
#
loop_
_entity.id
_entity.type
_entity.pdbx_description
1 polymer ?
#
loop_
_entity_poly.entity_id
_entity_poly.type
_entity_poly.pdbx_seq_one_letter_code
_entity_poly.pdbx_strand_id
1 'polypeptide(L)'
;MRGYWRAALLFATLFVAFLPQWVAAEDQSLEQVRTYVEDYYVDQVDASVLGRDSIKEIMAGLDQYSVYFTPQEFSSFVGSIDRAMSGIGVSVAQHESGLMLLEVFESTPAAKAGLKASDVITTVDGVTLAGKSMEEATSLLAGEAGTTVNVTVQRPGSEARLSFTIVRDKITIPTVESTRLGGNIGYFHLYSFNEHSAQELKQAMETLGPVKHYIVDIRDNGGGYLNAAQEVAGLFPGVMEVMMTEDSTGFQDILFSTKQDKTLNAPAFLVVNNQSASASEVLAAAVKEQGEEAAVYGTQTFGKGTVQTIFPLDNGGVIKLTVARFFSPEGKPIDQVGVTPDVETAPGKELDIAHRDALIKTNGLETTTVDKKTLDEGEGLAIVSKEPANWSLFSKEKVSLVKLGGKDTAFTLEPLSLSSLAVIPETKLSESDYFLGVEGEKAAVIDVKSPTTQASGRAPFLDVKDGRYFTDAIRVLANEKMIIGTGNQYYQPGKSATRAEVAKMLANALKLKSPEVRSSRYADVKSTSYYADELAALVEHNVLNGNQRYFRPDDTLSRGDLAVWIQKAFDLNRKGSAPFRDILPRSPYESAVNALYGASIVNGTGDGEFSPRRSVSRGEAAAMLYRALSSQASAPAITDIRLVP
;
A
#
# COMPACT_ATOMS: atom_id res chain seq x y z
N MET A 1 -28.70 -10.90 48.62
CA MET A 1 -28.60 -11.91 47.54
C MET A 1 -29.04 -11.39 46.16
N ARG A 2 -29.91 -10.37 46.04
CA ARG A 2 -30.32 -9.80 44.73
C ARG A 2 -29.23 -9.02 43.96
N GLY A 3 -28.27 -8.39 44.65
CA GLY A 3 -27.18 -7.64 43.99
C GLY A 3 -26.17 -8.50 43.20
N TYR A 4 -25.91 -9.74 43.64
CA TYR A 4 -24.96 -10.63 42.96
C TYR A 4 -25.47 -11.20 41.62
N TRP A 5 -26.79 -11.21 41.39
CA TRP A 5 -27.36 -11.70 40.12
C TRP A 5 -27.42 -10.62 39.03
N ARG A 6 -27.42 -9.33 39.38
CA ARG A 6 -27.39 -8.23 38.40
C ARG A 6 -26.02 -8.10 37.71
N ALA A 7 -24.92 -8.29 38.45
CA ALA A 7 -23.57 -8.29 37.89
C ALA A 7 -23.29 -9.46 36.92
N ALA A 8 -23.96 -10.60 37.08
CA ALA A 8 -23.79 -11.76 36.20
C ALA A 8 -24.49 -11.62 34.83
N LEU A 9 -25.44 -10.68 34.67
CA LEU A 9 -26.23 -10.50 33.45
C LEU A 9 -25.50 -9.73 32.34
N LEU A 10 -24.42 -9.01 32.66
CA LEU A 10 -23.54 -8.38 31.65
C LEU A 10 -22.78 -9.41 30.80
N PHE A 11 -22.76 -10.69 31.22
CA PHE A 11 -22.01 -11.79 30.59
C PHE A 11 -22.92 -12.81 29.88
N ALA A 12 -24.11 -12.42 29.41
CA ALA A 12 -24.99 -13.35 28.72
C ALA A 12 -24.40 -13.75 27.34
N THR A 13 -23.75 -14.92 27.31
CA THR A 13 -23.54 -15.70 26.09
C THR A 13 -24.88 -16.08 25.48
N LEU A 14 -25.00 -15.94 24.17
CA LEU A 14 -26.21 -16.20 23.39
C LEU A 14 -26.47 -17.72 23.35
N PHE A 15 -27.09 -18.28 24.39
CA PHE A 15 -27.49 -19.68 24.41
C PHE A 15 -28.94 -19.82 23.94
N VAL A 16 -29.15 -20.12 22.66
CA VAL A 16 -30.48 -20.45 22.12
C VAL A 16 -30.83 -21.90 22.50
N ALA A 17 -31.49 -22.09 23.63
CA ALA A 17 -32.16 -23.35 23.94
C ALA A 17 -33.52 -23.38 23.21
N PHE A 18 -33.76 -24.40 22.38
CA PHE A 18 -35.06 -24.67 21.80
C PHE A 18 -36.05 -25.04 22.91
N LEU A 19 -36.86 -24.07 23.37
CA LEU A 19 -37.96 -24.31 24.29
C LEU A 19 -39.26 -24.61 23.52
N PRO A 20 -40.11 -25.52 24.03
CA PRO A 20 -41.39 -25.81 23.42
C PRO A 20 -42.29 -24.55 23.44
N GLN A 21 -42.90 -24.23 22.30
CA GLN A 21 -43.79 -23.07 22.15
C GLN A 21 -45.05 -23.22 23.01
N TRP A 22 -45.06 -22.58 24.18
CA TRP A 22 -46.28 -22.15 24.84
C TRP A 22 -46.47 -20.67 24.52
N VAL A 23 -47.43 -20.35 23.66
CA VAL A 23 -47.78 -18.94 23.40
C VAL A 23 -48.56 -18.43 24.60
N ALA A 24 -47.88 -17.69 25.48
CA ALA A 24 -48.53 -16.89 26.51
C ALA A 24 -49.33 -15.74 25.88
N ALA A 25 -50.36 -15.25 26.58
CA ALA A 25 -51.16 -14.12 26.11
C ALA A 25 -50.31 -12.83 26.05
N GLU A 26 -50.57 -11.96 25.08
CA GLU A 26 -49.85 -10.69 24.84
C GLU A 26 -49.76 -9.80 26.10
N ASP A 27 -50.78 -9.87 26.96
CA ASP A 27 -50.90 -9.15 28.24
C ASP A 27 -49.81 -9.58 29.26
N GLN A 28 -49.39 -10.85 29.25
CA GLN A 28 -48.35 -11.34 30.17
C GLN A 28 -46.95 -10.85 29.76
N SER A 29 -46.65 -10.80 28.47
CA SER A 29 -45.37 -10.27 27.98
C SER A 29 -45.25 -8.76 28.15
N LEU A 30 -46.37 -8.02 28.16
CA LEU A 30 -46.37 -6.59 28.44
C LEU A 30 -45.96 -6.29 29.89
N GLU A 31 -46.50 -7.03 30.87
CA GLU A 31 -46.10 -6.91 32.28
C GLU A 31 -44.63 -7.34 32.52
N GLN A 32 -44.16 -8.36 31.81
CA GLN A 32 -42.75 -8.75 31.83
C GLN A 32 -41.84 -7.60 31.37
N VAL A 33 -42.21 -6.92 30.28
CA VAL A 33 -41.45 -5.79 29.75
C VAL A 33 -41.42 -4.65 30.76
N ARG A 34 -42.56 -4.30 31.39
CA ARG A 34 -42.60 -3.28 32.45
C ARG A 34 -41.62 -3.60 33.58
N THR A 35 -41.63 -4.86 34.03
CA THR A 35 -40.72 -5.34 35.08
C THR A 35 -39.26 -5.20 34.65
N TYR A 36 -38.89 -5.65 33.44
CA TYR A 36 -37.52 -5.54 32.96
C TYR A 36 -37.05 -4.09 32.81
N VAL A 37 -37.92 -3.20 32.33
CA VAL A 37 -37.63 -1.78 32.20
C VAL A 37 -37.41 -1.16 33.57
N GLU A 38 -38.29 -1.40 34.54
CA GLU A 38 -38.13 -0.88 35.91
C GLU A 38 -36.87 -1.42 36.61
N ASP A 39 -36.54 -2.69 36.39
CA ASP A 39 -35.42 -3.33 37.08
C ASP A 39 -34.06 -3.01 36.48
N TYR A 40 -33.96 -2.87 35.15
CA TYR A 40 -32.69 -2.88 34.44
C TYR A 40 -32.44 -1.68 33.54
N TYR A 41 -33.45 -0.85 33.21
CA TYR A 41 -33.20 0.30 32.34
C TYR A 41 -32.22 1.27 32.99
N VAL A 42 -31.32 1.83 32.19
CA VAL A 42 -30.20 2.64 32.68
C VAL A 42 -30.65 3.95 33.34
N ASP A 43 -31.77 4.52 32.87
CA ASP A 43 -32.29 5.80 33.33
C ASP A 43 -33.61 5.65 34.10
N GLN A 44 -34.02 6.71 34.79
CA GLN A 44 -35.36 6.74 35.39
C GLN A 44 -36.43 6.85 34.30
N VAL A 45 -37.45 6.01 34.38
CA VAL A 45 -38.54 5.96 33.40
C VAL A 45 -39.77 6.67 33.94
N ASP A 46 -40.37 7.53 33.11
CA ASP A 46 -41.62 8.20 33.45
C ASP A 46 -42.78 7.19 33.48
N ALA A 47 -43.66 7.30 34.49
CA ALA A 47 -44.80 6.41 34.63
C ALA A 47 -45.72 6.42 33.39
N SER A 48 -45.78 7.52 32.64
CA SER A 48 -46.52 7.61 31.38
C SER A 48 -45.93 6.76 30.25
N VAL A 49 -44.62 6.46 30.28
CA VAL A 49 -43.98 5.54 29.32
C VAL A 49 -44.36 4.10 29.64
N LEU A 50 -44.30 3.71 30.92
CA LEU A 50 -44.67 2.37 31.37
C LEU A 50 -46.18 2.08 31.21
N GLY A 51 -47.00 3.12 31.28
CA GLY A 51 -48.45 3.03 31.09
C GLY A 51 -48.93 2.90 29.64
N ARG A 52 -48.02 2.81 28.65
CA ARG A 52 -48.39 2.61 27.25
C ARG A 52 -48.94 1.20 27.01
N ASP A 53 -49.79 1.06 25.98
CA ASP A 53 -50.63 -0.12 25.77
C ASP A 53 -49.94 -1.23 24.96
N SER A 54 -48.75 -0.98 24.42
CA SER A 54 -47.99 -1.99 23.68
C SER A 54 -46.50 -1.99 24.01
N ILE A 55 -45.87 -3.17 23.85
CA ILE A 55 -44.43 -3.34 24.07
C ILE A 55 -43.64 -2.38 23.18
N LYS A 56 -43.99 -2.27 21.89
CA LYS A 56 -43.30 -1.38 20.94
C LYS A 56 -43.37 0.08 21.38
N GLU A 57 -44.52 0.52 21.89
CA GLU A 57 -44.69 1.88 22.40
C GLU A 57 -43.89 2.13 23.69
N ILE A 58 -43.82 1.17 24.62
CA ILE A 58 -42.96 1.29 25.81
C ILE A 58 -41.51 1.45 25.37
N MET A 59 -40.98 0.53 24.56
CA MET A 59 -39.57 0.56 24.13
C MET A 59 -39.21 1.86 23.39
N ALA A 60 -40.07 2.32 22.48
CA ALA A 60 -39.87 3.58 21.75
C ALA A 60 -39.90 4.83 22.65
N GLY A 61 -40.42 4.72 23.87
CA GLY A 61 -40.43 5.80 24.87
C GLY A 61 -39.18 5.87 25.75
N LEU A 62 -38.28 4.90 25.64
CA LEU A 62 -37.06 4.81 26.46
C LEU A 62 -35.91 5.54 25.77
N ASP A 63 -35.37 4.94 24.71
CA ASP A 63 -34.32 5.52 23.89
C ASP A 63 -34.34 4.91 22.48
N GLN A 64 -33.48 5.39 21.60
CA GLN A 64 -33.38 4.95 20.20
C GLN A 64 -32.77 3.54 20.02
N TYR A 65 -32.16 2.95 21.05
CA TYR A 65 -31.47 1.66 20.99
C TYR A 65 -32.27 0.52 21.63
N SER A 66 -33.26 0.88 22.44
CA SER A 66 -34.20 0.03 23.14
C SER A 66 -35.33 -0.38 22.20
N VAL A 67 -35.38 -1.66 21.84
CA VAL A 67 -36.27 -2.16 20.77
C VAL A 67 -36.88 -3.51 21.15
N TYR A 68 -38.15 -3.71 20.79
CA TYR A 68 -38.78 -5.02 20.79
C TYR A 68 -38.66 -5.67 19.42
N PHE A 69 -38.16 -6.91 19.41
CA PHE A 69 -38.10 -7.74 18.23
C PHE A 69 -39.08 -8.91 18.37
N THR A 70 -39.90 -9.11 17.36
CA THR A 70 -40.55 -10.41 17.11
C THR A 70 -39.49 -11.49 16.86
N PRO A 71 -39.81 -12.79 16.97
CA PRO A 71 -38.85 -13.86 16.68
C PRO A 71 -38.16 -13.72 15.31
N GLN A 72 -38.93 -13.32 14.30
CA GLN A 72 -38.45 -13.13 12.94
C GLN A 72 -37.52 -11.92 12.83
N GLU A 73 -37.93 -10.76 13.37
CA GLU A 73 -37.09 -9.56 13.39
C GLU A 73 -35.79 -9.80 14.16
N PHE A 74 -35.83 -10.56 15.26
CA PHE A 74 -34.64 -10.92 16.04
C PHE A 74 -33.69 -11.83 15.27
N SER A 75 -34.23 -12.85 14.59
CA SER A 75 -33.46 -13.72 13.70
C SER A 75 -32.76 -12.93 12.58
N SER A 76 -33.46 -11.96 11.98
CA SER A 76 -32.86 -11.06 10.98
C SER A 76 -31.78 -10.15 11.57
N PHE A 77 -31.97 -9.65 12.80
CA PHE A 77 -30.96 -8.85 13.50
C PHE A 77 -29.70 -9.65 13.83
N VAL A 78 -29.83 -10.89 14.32
CA VAL A 78 -28.68 -11.79 14.55
C VAL A 78 -27.98 -12.09 13.22
N GLY A 79 -28.75 -12.37 12.17
CA GLY A 79 -28.21 -12.61 10.83
C GLY A 79 -27.38 -11.45 10.29
N SER A 80 -27.73 -10.19 10.59
CA SER A 80 -26.92 -9.05 10.14
C SER A 80 -25.58 -8.95 10.88
N ILE A 81 -25.53 -9.24 12.19
CA ILE A 81 -24.29 -9.28 12.98
C ILE A 81 -23.39 -10.42 12.49
N ASP A 82 -23.96 -11.61 12.35
CA ASP A 82 -23.21 -12.81 11.94
C ASP A 82 -22.83 -12.79 10.46
N ARG A 83 -23.23 -11.75 9.71
CA ARG A 83 -23.17 -11.67 8.24
C ARG A 83 -23.72 -12.93 7.59
N ALA A 84 -24.78 -13.46 8.19
CA ALA A 84 -25.51 -14.63 7.78
C ALA A 84 -26.79 -14.21 7.05
N MET A 85 -26.93 -14.66 5.81
CA MET A 85 -28.13 -14.49 5.01
C MET A 85 -28.73 -15.84 4.66
N SER A 86 -30.06 -15.91 4.56
CA SER A 86 -30.74 -17.10 4.06
C SER A 86 -31.14 -16.87 2.60
N GLY A 87 -30.55 -17.66 1.69
CA GLY A 87 -30.69 -17.45 0.25
C GLY A 87 -29.87 -18.44 -0.55
N ILE A 88 -29.43 -18.03 -1.74
CA ILE A 88 -28.70 -18.92 -2.67
C ILE A 88 -27.18 -18.69 -2.70
N GLY A 89 -26.67 -17.56 -2.22
CA GLY A 89 -25.22 -17.35 -2.03
C GLY A 89 -24.50 -16.73 -3.20
N VAL A 90 -24.98 -15.56 -3.64
CA VAL A 90 -24.45 -14.84 -4.79
C VAL A 90 -24.31 -13.36 -4.48
N SER A 91 -23.32 -12.71 -5.09
CA SER A 91 -23.24 -11.26 -5.19
C SER A 91 -23.83 -10.82 -6.53
N VAL A 92 -24.62 -9.74 -6.53
CA VAL A 92 -25.38 -9.31 -7.71
C VAL A 92 -25.19 -7.83 -8.04
N ALA A 93 -25.30 -7.50 -9.32
CA ALA A 93 -25.44 -6.15 -9.83
C ALA A 93 -26.76 -6.02 -10.60
N GLN A 94 -27.29 -4.78 -10.65
CA GLN A 94 -28.49 -4.49 -11.42
C GLN A 94 -28.18 -4.69 -12.90
N HIS A 95 -29.08 -5.36 -13.61
CA HIS A 95 -29.01 -5.52 -15.05
C HIS A 95 -30.36 -5.18 -15.69
N GLU A 96 -30.36 -4.73 -16.95
CA GLU A 96 -31.60 -4.35 -17.66
C GLU A 96 -32.63 -5.51 -17.70
N SER A 97 -32.14 -6.73 -17.82
CA SER A 97 -32.95 -7.96 -17.90
C SER A 97 -33.18 -8.66 -16.55
N GLY A 98 -32.67 -8.12 -15.44
CA GLY A 98 -32.78 -8.73 -14.11
C GLY A 98 -31.55 -8.49 -13.21
N LEU A 99 -30.97 -9.55 -12.66
CA LEU A 99 -29.79 -9.48 -11.77
C LEU A 99 -28.59 -10.18 -12.39
N MET A 100 -27.49 -9.47 -12.60
CA MET A 100 -26.23 -10.07 -13.04
C MET A 100 -25.45 -10.59 -11.84
N LEU A 101 -25.00 -11.84 -11.89
CA LEU A 101 -24.14 -12.41 -10.87
C LEU A 101 -22.72 -11.84 -11.01
N LEU A 102 -22.27 -11.08 -10.03
CA LEU A 102 -20.86 -10.65 -9.95
C LEU A 102 -19.99 -11.80 -9.46
N GLU A 103 -20.46 -12.49 -8.42
CA GLU A 103 -19.75 -13.58 -7.76
C GLU A 103 -20.73 -14.66 -7.32
N VAL A 104 -20.26 -15.91 -7.35
CA VAL A 104 -20.95 -17.07 -6.78
C VAL A 104 -20.01 -17.64 -5.72
N PHE A 105 -20.36 -17.48 -4.44
CA PHE A 105 -19.48 -17.86 -3.35
C PHE A 105 -19.30 -19.38 -3.32
N GLU A 106 -18.07 -19.85 -3.12
CA GLU A 106 -17.78 -21.29 -3.03
C GLU A 106 -18.55 -21.93 -1.87
N SER A 107 -18.89 -23.22 -1.99
CA SER A 107 -19.66 -24.00 -1.01
C SER A 107 -21.13 -23.56 -0.78
N THR A 108 -21.64 -22.55 -1.50
CA THR A 108 -23.04 -22.12 -1.42
C THR A 108 -24.00 -22.95 -2.27
N PRO A 109 -25.33 -22.86 -2.03
CA PRO A 109 -26.33 -23.52 -2.87
C PRO A 109 -26.26 -23.15 -4.35
N ALA A 110 -25.99 -21.88 -4.69
CA ALA A 110 -25.85 -21.43 -6.07
C ALA A 110 -24.66 -22.09 -6.77
N ALA A 111 -23.50 -22.18 -6.10
CA ALA A 111 -22.34 -22.88 -6.61
C ALA A 111 -22.64 -24.38 -6.85
N LYS A 112 -23.28 -25.04 -5.87
CA LYS A 112 -23.70 -26.45 -5.97
C LYS A 112 -24.69 -26.70 -7.12
N ALA A 113 -25.56 -25.73 -7.41
CA ALA A 113 -26.51 -25.79 -8.51
C ALA A 113 -25.87 -25.51 -9.89
N GLY A 114 -24.65 -24.96 -9.95
CA GLY A 114 -23.91 -24.70 -11.19
C GLY A 114 -24.14 -23.31 -11.81
N LEU A 115 -24.62 -22.35 -11.00
CA LEU A 115 -24.58 -20.93 -11.35
C LEU A 115 -23.13 -20.43 -11.45
N LYS A 116 -22.90 -19.45 -12.30
CA LYS A 116 -21.57 -18.87 -12.55
C LYS A 116 -21.62 -17.35 -12.54
N ALA A 117 -20.48 -16.74 -12.22
CA ALA A 117 -20.30 -15.31 -12.43
C ALA A 117 -20.64 -14.92 -13.86
N SER A 118 -21.18 -13.71 -14.03
CA SER A 118 -21.77 -13.15 -15.24
C SER A 118 -23.08 -13.78 -15.73
N ASP A 119 -23.62 -14.83 -15.10
CA ASP A 119 -24.99 -15.26 -15.37
C ASP A 119 -25.96 -14.11 -15.03
N VAL A 120 -27.01 -13.90 -15.84
CA VAL A 120 -28.07 -12.93 -15.54
C VAL A 120 -29.32 -13.68 -15.13
N ILE A 121 -29.72 -13.59 -13.86
CA ILE A 121 -31.01 -14.10 -13.38
C ILE A 121 -32.12 -13.23 -13.98
N THR A 122 -32.96 -13.86 -14.80
CA THR A 122 -34.07 -13.20 -15.51
C THR A 122 -35.41 -13.45 -14.84
N THR A 123 -35.60 -14.62 -14.21
CA THR A 123 -36.82 -14.96 -13.47
C THR A 123 -36.52 -15.71 -12.18
N VAL A 124 -37.40 -15.54 -11.19
CA VAL A 124 -37.39 -16.23 -9.89
C VAL A 124 -38.80 -16.74 -9.60
N ASP A 125 -38.97 -18.05 -9.44
CA ASP A 125 -40.25 -18.74 -9.26
C ASP A 125 -41.32 -18.29 -10.28
N GLY A 126 -40.89 -18.10 -11.53
CA GLY A 126 -41.74 -17.65 -12.65
C GLY A 126 -42.00 -16.14 -12.70
N VAL A 127 -41.58 -15.38 -11.69
CA VAL A 127 -41.68 -13.91 -11.66
C VAL A 127 -40.49 -13.31 -12.42
N THR A 128 -40.77 -12.45 -13.41
CA THR A 128 -39.72 -11.71 -14.14
C THR A 128 -39.04 -10.67 -13.24
N LEU A 129 -37.71 -10.59 -13.34
CA LEU A 129 -36.90 -9.59 -12.64
C LEU A 129 -36.68 -8.31 -13.46
N ALA A 130 -36.96 -8.33 -14.76
CA ALA A 130 -36.83 -7.13 -15.60
C ALA A 130 -37.72 -6.00 -15.10
N GLY A 131 -37.14 -4.81 -14.90
CA GLY A 131 -37.83 -3.62 -14.40
C GLY A 131 -38.10 -3.58 -12.89
N LYS A 132 -37.71 -4.62 -12.12
CA LYS A 132 -37.75 -4.59 -10.65
C LYS A 132 -36.54 -3.83 -10.11
N SER A 133 -36.74 -3.17 -8.96
CA SER A 133 -35.63 -2.64 -8.19
C SER A 133 -34.72 -3.76 -7.68
N MET A 134 -33.46 -3.43 -7.37
CA MET A 134 -32.50 -4.36 -6.79
C MET A 134 -33.06 -5.05 -5.54
N GLU A 135 -33.75 -4.29 -4.69
CA GLU A 135 -34.26 -4.75 -3.40
C GLU A 135 -35.42 -5.74 -3.57
N GLU A 136 -36.38 -5.44 -4.46
CA GLU A 136 -37.47 -6.38 -4.81
C GLU A 136 -36.94 -7.65 -5.50
N ALA A 137 -35.90 -7.53 -6.32
CA ALA A 137 -35.35 -8.66 -7.05
C ALA A 137 -34.55 -9.59 -6.12
N THR A 138 -33.77 -9.03 -5.20
CA THR A 138 -32.99 -9.79 -4.21
C THR A 138 -33.88 -10.42 -3.14
N SER A 139 -34.98 -9.76 -2.74
CA SER A 139 -35.94 -10.33 -1.78
C SER A 139 -36.61 -11.62 -2.27
N LEU A 140 -36.74 -11.82 -3.59
CA LEU A 140 -37.27 -13.06 -4.18
C LEU A 140 -36.27 -14.22 -4.12
N LEU A 141 -34.96 -13.91 -4.15
CA LEU A 141 -33.89 -14.91 -4.01
C LEU A 141 -33.69 -15.33 -2.55
N ALA A 142 -33.96 -14.42 -1.60
CA ALA A 142 -33.97 -14.70 -0.18
C ALA A 142 -35.18 -15.57 0.24
N GLY A 143 -35.07 -16.20 1.40
CA GLY A 143 -36.13 -17.03 1.98
C GLY A 143 -35.58 -17.97 3.04
N GLU A 144 -36.47 -18.64 3.79
CA GLU A 144 -36.07 -19.53 4.88
C GLU A 144 -35.14 -20.66 4.38
N ALA A 145 -34.11 -20.97 5.14
CA ALA A 145 -33.21 -22.08 4.85
C ALA A 145 -33.97 -23.41 4.78
N GLY A 146 -33.63 -24.24 3.80
CA GLY A 146 -34.33 -25.49 3.49
C GLY A 146 -35.48 -25.35 2.48
N THR A 147 -35.97 -24.13 2.20
CA THR A 147 -36.94 -23.90 1.12
C THR A 147 -36.27 -23.92 -0.25
N THR A 148 -37.04 -24.17 -1.32
CA THR A 148 -36.53 -24.14 -2.70
C THR A 148 -36.87 -22.84 -3.42
N VAL A 149 -36.02 -22.46 -4.37
CA VAL A 149 -36.24 -21.37 -5.32
C VAL A 149 -35.86 -21.83 -6.72
N ASN A 150 -36.67 -21.49 -7.71
CA ASN A 150 -36.37 -21.75 -9.11
C ASN A 150 -35.89 -20.47 -9.78
N VAL A 151 -34.68 -20.48 -10.33
CA VAL A 151 -34.13 -19.33 -11.05
C VAL A 151 -33.91 -19.68 -12.51
N THR A 152 -34.29 -18.79 -13.42
CA THR A 152 -33.91 -18.91 -14.84
C THR A 152 -32.88 -17.85 -15.16
N VAL A 153 -31.75 -18.28 -15.71
CA VAL A 153 -30.63 -17.40 -16.05
C VAL A 153 -30.32 -17.38 -17.54
N GLN A 154 -29.82 -16.24 -17.99
CA GLN A 154 -29.19 -16.05 -19.28
C GLN A 154 -27.67 -16.07 -19.08
N ARG A 155 -26.99 -17.08 -19.63
CA ARG A 155 -25.53 -17.18 -19.56
C ARG A 155 -24.90 -16.50 -20.78
N PRO A 156 -23.90 -15.61 -20.60
CA PRO A 156 -23.19 -15.00 -21.72
C PRO A 156 -22.64 -16.05 -22.68
N GLY A 157 -22.88 -15.87 -23.99
CA GLY A 157 -22.46 -16.80 -25.04
C GLY A 157 -23.34 -18.04 -25.23
N SER A 158 -24.45 -18.17 -24.50
CA SER A 158 -25.47 -19.21 -24.72
C SER A 158 -26.78 -18.58 -25.18
N GLU A 159 -27.43 -19.16 -26.19
CA GLU A 159 -28.78 -18.78 -26.63
C GLU A 159 -29.88 -19.44 -25.75
N ALA A 160 -29.54 -20.50 -25.02
CA ALA A 160 -30.49 -21.24 -24.20
C ALA A 160 -30.66 -20.58 -22.82
N ARG A 161 -31.91 -20.45 -22.36
CA ARG A 161 -32.21 -20.11 -20.96
C ARG A 161 -32.00 -21.34 -20.09
N LEU A 162 -31.24 -21.19 -19.02
CA LEU A 162 -30.92 -22.27 -18.08
C LEU A 162 -31.76 -22.12 -16.82
N SER A 163 -32.45 -23.16 -16.38
CA SER A 163 -33.23 -23.16 -15.14
C SER A 163 -32.54 -23.99 -14.08
N PHE A 164 -32.48 -23.45 -12.87
CA PHE A 164 -31.87 -24.08 -11.71
C PHE A 164 -32.87 -24.09 -10.55
N THR A 165 -33.05 -25.25 -9.92
CA THR A 165 -33.76 -25.38 -8.64
C THR A 165 -32.72 -25.41 -7.54
N ILE A 166 -32.80 -24.45 -6.63
CA ILE A 166 -31.79 -24.24 -5.60
C ILE A 166 -32.48 -24.35 -4.23
N VAL A 167 -31.92 -25.15 -3.34
CA VAL A 167 -32.35 -25.21 -1.94
C VAL A 167 -31.65 -24.08 -1.22
N ARG A 168 -32.41 -23.10 -0.71
CA ARG A 168 -31.87 -22.00 0.10
C ARG A 168 -31.18 -22.57 1.33
N ASP A 169 -30.07 -21.97 1.72
CA ASP A 169 -29.33 -22.36 2.91
C ASP A 169 -28.95 -21.11 3.71
N LYS A 170 -28.50 -21.29 4.95
CA LYS A 170 -27.83 -20.23 5.70
C LYS A 170 -26.43 -20.06 5.13
N ILE A 171 -26.10 -18.84 4.76
CA ILE A 171 -24.86 -18.50 4.08
C ILE A 171 -24.18 -17.43 4.90
N THR A 172 -23.06 -17.81 5.49
CA THR A 172 -22.23 -16.91 6.29
C THR A 172 -21.13 -16.35 5.40
N ILE A 173 -21.10 -15.04 5.26
CA ILE A 173 -19.99 -14.35 4.60
C ILE A 173 -18.91 -14.11 5.68
N PRO A 174 -17.61 -14.33 5.38
CA PRO A 174 -16.56 -13.99 6.34
C PRO A 174 -16.70 -12.57 6.89
N THR A 175 -16.43 -12.40 8.18
CA THR A 175 -16.35 -11.07 8.81
C THR A 175 -15.03 -10.37 8.56
N VAL A 176 -13.99 -11.14 8.22
CA VAL A 176 -12.65 -10.63 7.95
C VAL A 176 -12.26 -10.85 6.50
N GLU A 177 -11.96 -9.78 5.80
CA GLU A 177 -11.19 -9.81 4.55
C GLU A 177 -9.72 -9.47 4.83
N SER A 178 -8.81 -10.09 4.10
CA SER A 178 -7.38 -9.84 4.28
C SER A 178 -6.62 -9.72 2.97
N THR A 179 -5.62 -8.83 2.96
CA THR A 179 -4.69 -8.70 1.84
C THR A 179 -3.33 -8.19 2.31
N ARG A 180 -2.28 -8.50 1.56
CA ARG A 180 -0.93 -7.95 1.79
C ARG A 180 -0.73 -6.67 0.99
N LEU A 181 -0.69 -5.51 1.62
CA LEU A 181 -0.35 -4.24 0.96
C LEU A 181 1.15 -4.17 0.64
N GLY A 182 1.53 -3.18 -0.17
CA GLY A 182 2.93 -2.91 -0.50
C GLY A 182 3.80 -2.66 0.74
N GLY A 183 5.11 -2.79 0.58
CA GLY A 183 6.05 -2.71 1.71
C GLY A 183 5.90 -3.83 2.74
N ASN A 184 5.19 -4.90 2.39
CA ASN A 184 4.94 -6.05 3.25
C ASN A 184 4.09 -5.75 4.51
N ILE A 185 2.98 -5.03 4.31
CA ILE A 185 2.04 -4.67 5.38
C ILE A 185 0.78 -5.55 5.27
N GLY A 186 0.36 -6.17 6.38
CA GLY A 186 -0.89 -6.92 6.43
C GLY A 186 -2.06 -5.97 6.60
N TYR A 187 -3.12 -6.15 5.82
CA TYR A 187 -4.36 -5.40 5.96
C TYR A 187 -5.52 -6.36 6.23
N PHE A 188 -6.31 -6.02 7.24
CA PHE A 188 -7.55 -6.70 7.59
C PHE A 188 -8.70 -5.71 7.54
N HIS A 189 -9.79 -6.07 6.89
CA HIS A 189 -11.05 -5.36 7.02
C HIS A 189 -12.01 -6.23 7.83
N LEU A 190 -12.42 -5.75 9.00
CA LEU A 190 -13.35 -6.42 9.89
C LEU A 190 -14.72 -5.74 9.79
N TYR A 191 -15.66 -6.40 9.12
CA TYR A 191 -16.97 -5.84 8.78
C TYR A 191 -18.01 -5.86 9.92
N SER A 192 -17.85 -6.77 10.89
CA SER A 192 -18.76 -6.95 12.02
C SER A 192 -18.06 -7.72 13.13
N PHE A 193 -18.48 -7.54 14.38
CA PHE A 193 -18.00 -8.32 15.53
C PHE A 193 -18.94 -9.49 15.80
N ASN A 194 -18.67 -10.66 15.22
CA ASN A 194 -19.39 -11.91 15.50
C ASN A 194 -18.55 -12.86 16.37
N GLU A 195 -19.12 -14.01 16.75
CA GLU A 195 -18.44 -15.00 17.60
C GLU A 195 -17.17 -15.63 16.98
N HIS A 196 -16.91 -15.40 15.69
CA HIS A 196 -15.78 -15.96 14.95
C HIS A 196 -14.72 -14.91 14.58
N SER A 197 -14.97 -13.61 14.80
CA SER A 197 -14.11 -12.52 14.31
C SER A 197 -12.65 -12.64 14.76
N ALA A 198 -12.40 -12.94 16.03
CA ALA A 198 -11.04 -13.10 16.54
C ALA A 198 -10.33 -14.33 15.93
N GLN A 199 -11.06 -15.42 15.71
CA GLN A 199 -10.53 -16.62 15.05
C GLN A 199 -10.23 -16.35 13.57
N GLU A 200 -11.13 -15.68 12.85
CA GLU A 200 -10.95 -15.30 11.46
C GLU A 200 -9.75 -14.36 11.26
N LEU A 201 -9.53 -13.40 12.18
CA LEU A 201 -8.33 -12.56 12.17
C LEU A 201 -7.06 -13.40 12.35
N LYS A 202 -7.04 -14.35 13.29
CA LYS A 202 -5.89 -15.26 13.48
C LYS A 202 -5.63 -16.12 12.24
N GLN A 203 -6.68 -16.64 11.61
CA GLN A 203 -6.57 -17.39 10.36
C GLN A 203 -6.07 -16.51 9.21
N ALA A 204 -6.51 -15.25 9.14
CA ALA A 204 -6.03 -14.29 8.16
C ALA A 204 -4.54 -13.96 8.36
N MET A 205 -4.07 -13.83 9.60
CA MET A 205 -2.63 -13.68 9.91
C MET A 205 -1.82 -14.88 9.42
N GLU A 206 -2.29 -16.10 9.65
CA GLU A 206 -1.63 -17.32 9.17
C GLU A 206 -1.60 -17.38 7.64
N THR A 207 -2.74 -17.07 7.01
CA THR A 207 -2.91 -17.09 5.55
C THR A 207 -2.03 -16.07 4.86
N LEU A 208 -1.95 -14.85 5.41
CA LEU A 208 -1.04 -13.83 4.89
C LEU A 208 0.40 -14.29 5.08
N GLY A 209 0.75 -14.89 6.22
CA GLY A 209 2.13 -15.20 6.60
C GLY A 209 2.85 -13.97 7.19
N PRO A 210 4.17 -14.01 7.38
CA PRO A 210 4.90 -12.95 8.07
C PRO A 210 4.82 -11.62 7.31
N VAL A 211 4.38 -10.58 8.02
CA VAL A 211 4.32 -9.17 7.58
C VAL A 211 5.05 -8.29 8.59
N LYS A 212 5.43 -7.08 8.18
CA LYS A 212 6.14 -6.15 9.07
C LYS A 212 5.18 -5.57 10.12
N HIS A 213 4.04 -5.06 9.68
CA HIS A 213 3.01 -4.47 10.53
C HIS A 213 1.61 -4.86 10.03
N TYR A 214 0.59 -4.59 10.86
CA TYR A 214 -0.81 -4.81 10.51
C TYR A 214 -1.59 -3.50 10.53
N ILE A 215 -2.52 -3.36 9.59
CA ILE A 215 -3.57 -2.36 9.57
C ILE A 215 -4.90 -3.11 9.73
N VAL A 216 -5.65 -2.81 10.78
CA VAL A 216 -7.00 -3.32 11.00
C VAL A 216 -7.98 -2.21 10.68
N ASP A 217 -8.89 -2.45 9.76
CA ASP A 217 -9.90 -1.51 9.30
C ASP A 217 -11.27 -1.92 9.80
N ILE A 218 -11.90 -1.03 10.58
CA ILE A 218 -13.25 -1.17 11.14
C ILE A 218 -14.12 0.01 10.70
N ARG A 219 -13.78 0.68 9.59
CA ARG A 219 -14.68 1.64 8.93
C ARG A 219 -15.98 0.96 8.56
N ASP A 220 -17.09 1.69 8.69
CA ASP A 220 -18.43 1.20 8.37
C ASP A 220 -18.91 -0.01 9.19
N ASN A 221 -18.17 -0.37 10.25
CA ASN A 221 -18.53 -1.44 11.17
C ASN A 221 -19.38 -0.89 12.33
N GLY A 222 -20.69 -1.16 12.28
CA GLY A 222 -21.66 -0.76 13.31
C GLY A 222 -21.54 -1.49 14.66
N GLY A 223 -20.59 -2.42 14.79
CA GLY A 223 -20.29 -3.17 15.99
C GLY A 223 -20.69 -4.64 15.89
N GLY A 224 -21.32 -5.16 16.95
CA GLY A 224 -21.65 -6.57 17.09
C GLY A 224 -21.55 -6.99 18.55
N TYR A 225 -21.15 -8.23 18.80
CA TYR A 225 -21.06 -8.75 20.15
C TYR A 225 -19.86 -8.19 20.93
N LEU A 226 -20.09 -7.86 22.20
CA LEU A 226 -19.06 -7.28 23.07
C LEU A 226 -17.95 -8.28 23.45
N ASN A 227 -18.27 -9.57 23.58
CA ASN A 227 -17.26 -10.61 23.77
C ASN A 227 -16.30 -10.70 22.58
N ALA A 228 -16.81 -10.60 21.36
CA ALA A 228 -15.98 -10.56 20.16
C ALA A 228 -15.03 -9.35 20.17
N ALA A 229 -15.50 -8.18 20.63
CA ALA A 229 -14.63 -7.01 20.81
C ALA A 229 -13.53 -7.25 21.85
N GLN A 230 -13.84 -7.90 22.98
CA GLN A 230 -12.85 -8.29 24.00
C GLN A 230 -11.80 -9.26 23.44
N GLU A 231 -12.22 -10.21 22.61
CA GLU A 231 -11.31 -11.17 21.96
C GLU A 231 -10.43 -10.52 20.90
N VAL A 232 -11.00 -9.66 20.04
CA VAL A 232 -10.25 -8.90 19.04
C VAL A 232 -9.28 -7.93 19.71
N ALA A 233 -9.70 -7.25 20.78
CA ALA A 233 -8.82 -6.36 21.55
C ALA A 233 -7.60 -7.12 22.11
N GLY A 234 -7.78 -8.36 22.56
CA GLY A 234 -6.69 -9.21 23.02
C GLY A 234 -5.66 -9.61 21.95
N LEU A 235 -5.93 -9.35 20.66
CA LEU A 235 -4.96 -9.49 19.58
C LEU A 235 -4.00 -8.29 19.50
N PHE A 236 -4.37 -7.12 20.01
CA PHE A 236 -3.51 -5.93 20.00
C PHE A 236 -2.55 -5.96 21.19
N PRO A 237 -1.22 -5.92 20.95
CA PRO A 237 -0.24 -5.85 22.04
C PRO A 237 -0.51 -4.64 22.95
N GLY A 238 -0.36 -4.82 24.26
CA GLY A 238 -0.55 -3.77 25.26
C GLY A 238 -1.99 -3.56 25.76
N VAL A 239 -3.01 -3.98 25.00
CA VAL A 239 -4.42 -3.76 25.38
C VAL A 239 -4.89 -4.74 26.45
N MET A 240 -5.15 -4.24 27.66
CA MET A 240 -5.60 -5.05 28.81
C MET A 240 -7.06 -4.77 29.19
N GLU A 241 -7.42 -3.50 29.32
CA GLU A 241 -8.77 -3.04 29.65
C GLU A 241 -9.47 -2.60 28.37
N VAL A 242 -10.73 -3.01 28.15
CA VAL A 242 -11.45 -2.65 26.92
C VAL A 242 -12.43 -1.51 27.10
N MET A 243 -13.06 -1.42 28.26
CA MET A 243 -14.05 -0.39 28.57
C MET A 243 -14.35 -0.40 30.07
N MET A 244 -14.94 0.70 30.52
CA MET A 244 -15.59 0.79 31.82
C MET A 244 -17.10 0.94 31.62
N THR A 245 -17.91 0.32 32.46
CA THR A 245 -19.39 0.45 32.42
C THR A 245 -19.91 1.11 33.70
N GLU A 246 -21.09 1.72 33.61
CA GLU A 246 -21.85 2.22 34.75
C GLU A 246 -23.34 1.88 34.57
N ASP A 247 -23.93 1.18 35.54
CA ASP A 247 -25.36 0.81 35.53
C ASP A 247 -26.25 1.87 36.21
N SER A 248 -27.57 1.64 36.22
CA SER A 248 -28.55 2.56 36.83
C SER A 248 -28.40 2.75 38.34
N THR A 249 -27.62 1.91 39.02
CA THR A 249 -27.31 2.04 40.46
C THR A 249 -26.04 2.85 40.71
N GLY A 250 -25.33 3.25 39.65
CA GLY A 250 -23.99 3.83 39.73
C GLY A 250 -22.90 2.80 40.01
N PHE A 251 -23.20 1.50 39.87
CA PHE A 251 -22.17 0.48 39.98
C PHE A 251 -21.31 0.50 38.72
N GLN A 252 -20.00 0.55 38.93
CA GLN A 252 -19.01 0.60 37.86
C GLN A 252 -18.22 -0.70 37.77
N ASP A 253 -17.99 -1.18 36.56
CA ASP A 253 -17.20 -2.38 36.28
C ASP A 253 -16.19 -2.11 35.17
N ILE A 254 -15.06 -2.82 35.21
CA ILE A 254 -14.02 -2.75 34.18
C ILE A 254 -14.01 -4.08 33.44
N LEU A 255 -14.18 -4.01 32.12
CA LEU A 255 -14.09 -5.18 31.26
C LEU A 255 -12.69 -5.28 30.69
N PHE A 256 -12.19 -6.52 30.60
CA PHE A 256 -10.83 -6.83 30.17
C PHE A 256 -10.83 -7.50 28.81
N SER A 257 -9.72 -7.39 28.09
CA SER A 257 -9.50 -8.14 26.85
C SER A 257 -9.39 -9.65 27.14
N THR A 258 -9.88 -10.47 26.22
CA THR A 258 -9.69 -11.91 26.29
C THR A 258 -8.31 -12.25 25.77
N LYS A 259 -7.44 -12.77 26.64
CA LYS A 259 -6.07 -13.16 26.27
C LYS A 259 -6.04 -14.11 25.07
N GLN A 260 -5.26 -13.76 24.06
CA GLN A 260 -5.06 -14.57 22.86
C GLN A 260 -3.73 -15.33 22.88
N ASP A 261 -3.66 -16.43 22.14
CA ASP A 261 -2.45 -17.24 21.94
C ASP A 261 -1.52 -16.66 20.86
N LYS A 262 -2.03 -15.75 20.04
CA LYS A 262 -1.32 -14.98 19.02
C LYS A 262 -1.75 -13.53 19.09
N THR A 263 -0.83 -12.62 18.79
CA THR A 263 -1.09 -11.18 18.72
C THR A 263 -0.60 -10.62 17.39
N LEU A 264 -1.14 -9.46 17.01
CA LEU A 264 -0.57 -8.64 15.95
C LEU A 264 0.87 -8.26 16.30
N ASN A 265 1.68 -7.97 15.28
CA ASN A 265 3.00 -7.38 15.48
C ASN A 265 2.82 -5.88 15.81
N ALA A 266 3.55 -5.37 16.79
CA ALA A 266 3.67 -3.93 17.00
C ALA A 266 4.60 -3.31 15.94
N PRO A 267 4.32 -2.09 15.46
CA PRO A 267 3.05 -1.35 15.53
C PRO A 267 1.87 -2.05 14.84
N ALA A 268 0.69 -1.92 15.44
CA ALA A 268 -0.59 -2.32 14.85
C ALA A 268 -1.48 -1.08 14.68
N PHE A 269 -1.82 -0.73 13.45
CA PHE A 269 -2.57 0.47 13.11
C PHE A 269 -4.08 0.12 13.02
N LEU A 270 -4.95 1.00 13.50
CA LEU A 270 -6.41 0.84 13.45
C LEU A 270 -7.02 1.95 12.61
N VAL A 271 -7.98 1.62 11.74
CA VAL A 271 -8.66 2.58 10.85
C VAL A 271 -10.14 2.63 11.18
N VAL A 272 -10.67 3.83 11.39
CA VAL A 272 -12.05 4.10 11.83
C VAL A 272 -12.71 5.21 11.01
N ASN A 273 -14.04 5.28 11.04
CA ASN A 273 -14.78 6.44 10.56
C ASN A 273 -16.04 6.72 11.40
N ASN A 274 -16.81 7.71 11.00
CA ASN A 274 -18.08 8.10 11.65
C ASN A 274 -19.19 7.02 11.64
N GLN A 275 -18.99 5.89 10.96
CA GLN A 275 -19.90 4.75 10.96
C GLN A 275 -19.39 3.59 11.81
N SER A 276 -18.15 3.68 12.31
CA SER A 276 -17.63 2.80 13.35
C SER A 276 -18.41 3.06 14.66
N ALA A 277 -19.16 2.08 15.15
CA ALA A 277 -20.04 2.25 16.32
C ALA A 277 -19.97 1.08 17.31
N SER A 278 -20.38 1.32 18.56
CA SER A 278 -20.59 0.26 19.56
C SER A 278 -19.31 -0.55 19.85
N ALA A 279 -19.28 -1.87 19.57
CA ALA A 279 -18.11 -2.72 19.74
C ALA A 279 -16.85 -2.19 19.01
N SER A 280 -17.03 -1.52 17.86
CA SER A 280 -15.96 -0.83 17.14
C SER A 280 -15.34 0.31 17.95
N GLU A 281 -16.16 1.03 18.73
CA GLU A 281 -15.72 2.14 19.59
C GLU A 281 -15.04 1.64 20.87
N VAL A 282 -15.51 0.51 21.40
CA VAL A 282 -14.82 -0.22 22.48
C VAL A 282 -13.40 -0.60 22.04
N LEU A 283 -13.26 -1.23 20.87
CA LEU A 283 -11.93 -1.57 20.34
C LEU A 283 -11.08 -0.32 20.08
N ALA A 284 -11.66 0.70 19.44
CA ALA A 284 -10.92 1.92 19.11
C ALA A 284 -10.41 2.67 20.35
N ALA A 285 -11.25 2.80 21.39
CA ALA A 285 -10.86 3.43 22.64
C ALA A 285 -9.73 2.64 23.33
N ALA A 286 -9.87 1.32 23.41
CA ALA A 286 -8.89 0.45 24.05
C ALA A 286 -7.53 0.47 23.34
N VAL A 287 -7.52 0.36 22.01
CA VAL A 287 -6.29 0.42 21.20
C VAL A 287 -5.64 1.79 21.28
N LYS A 288 -6.42 2.88 21.24
CA LYS A 288 -5.92 4.26 21.36
C LYS A 288 -5.20 4.49 22.69
N GLU A 289 -5.77 4.02 23.79
CA GLU A 289 -5.28 4.31 25.14
C GLU A 289 -4.18 3.36 25.61
N GLN A 290 -4.16 2.10 25.14
CA GLN A 290 -3.26 1.06 25.66
C GLN A 290 -2.44 0.31 24.61
N GLY A 291 -2.72 0.48 23.31
CA GLY A 291 -2.04 -0.28 22.26
C GLY A 291 -0.55 0.04 22.17
N GLU A 292 0.29 -0.99 22.21
CA GLU A 292 1.74 -0.84 22.10
C GLU A 292 2.13 -0.42 20.69
N GLU A 293 2.67 0.79 20.57
CA GLU A 293 3.05 1.39 19.29
C GLU A 293 1.89 1.46 18.27
N ALA A 294 0.64 1.36 18.74
CA ALA A 294 -0.56 1.47 17.93
C ALA A 294 -0.94 2.95 17.70
N ALA A 295 -1.74 3.18 16.67
CA ALA A 295 -2.36 4.47 16.43
C ALA A 295 -3.68 4.26 15.67
N VAL A 296 -4.67 5.08 16.01
CA VAL A 296 -6.00 5.09 15.38
C VAL A 296 -6.06 6.20 14.33
N TYR A 297 -6.47 5.86 13.11
CA TYR A 297 -6.52 6.74 11.94
C TYR A 297 -7.95 6.93 11.48
N GLY A 298 -8.30 8.15 11.09
CA GLY A 298 -9.48 8.40 10.28
C GLY A 298 -10.31 9.58 10.73
N THR A 299 -11.60 9.37 10.97
CA THR A 299 -12.51 10.40 11.49
C THR A 299 -13.12 9.97 12.83
N GLN A 300 -13.68 10.92 13.57
CA GLN A 300 -14.38 10.66 14.83
C GLN A 300 -15.47 9.59 14.63
N THR A 301 -15.55 8.63 15.56
CA THR A 301 -16.52 7.52 15.50
C THR A 301 -17.94 7.96 15.84
N PHE A 302 -18.92 7.06 15.71
CA PHE A 302 -20.35 7.37 15.77
C PHE A 302 -20.83 7.99 17.09
N GLY A 303 -20.29 7.57 18.24
CA GLY A 303 -20.67 8.03 19.57
C GLY A 303 -21.81 7.25 20.20
N LYS A 304 -21.82 5.91 20.08
CA LYS A 304 -22.79 5.06 20.78
C LYS A 304 -22.14 4.51 22.05
N GLY A 305 -22.40 5.16 23.18
CA GLY A 305 -21.79 4.85 24.49
C GLY A 305 -22.69 4.08 25.44
N THR A 306 -23.59 3.24 24.93
CA THR A 306 -24.58 2.51 25.73
C THR A 306 -24.47 1.00 25.51
N VAL A 307 -24.72 0.23 26.57
CA VAL A 307 -24.71 -1.24 26.58
C VAL A 307 -26.15 -1.73 26.59
N GLN A 308 -26.46 -2.63 25.66
CA GLN A 308 -27.76 -3.29 25.59
C GLN A 308 -27.67 -4.76 26.01
N THR A 309 -28.69 -5.22 26.73
CA THR A 309 -28.90 -6.64 27.05
C THR A 309 -30.17 -7.14 26.38
N ILE A 310 -30.16 -8.40 25.96
CA ILE A 310 -31.31 -9.07 25.35
C ILE A 310 -32.07 -9.83 26.42
N PHE A 311 -33.37 -9.55 26.55
CA PHE A 311 -34.27 -10.26 27.45
C PHE A 311 -35.34 -11.00 26.63
N PRO A 312 -35.36 -12.34 26.67
CA PRO A 312 -36.44 -13.13 26.07
C PRO A 312 -37.77 -12.88 26.76
N LEU A 313 -38.85 -12.92 25.98
CA LEU A 313 -40.22 -12.81 26.46
C LEU A 313 -40.99 -14.12 26.26
N ASP A 314 -42.05 -14.32 27.05
CA ASP A 314 -42.87 -15.54 26.97
C ASP A 314 -43.61 -15.68 25.63
N ASN A 315 -43.83 -14.58 24.90
CA ASN A 315 -44.42 -14.61 23.56
C ASN A 315 -43.43 -15.05 22.46
N GLY A 316 -42.19 -15.40 22.83
CA GLY A 316 -41.12 -15.83 21.94
C GLY A 316 -40.33 -14.69 21.28
N GLY A 317 -40.81 -13.45 21.41
CA GLY A 317 -40.03 -12.27 21.04
C GLY A 317 -38.96 -11.93 22.08
N VAL A 318 -38.20 -10.87 21.83
CA VAL A 318 -37.16 -10.38 22.76
C VAL A 318 -37.20 -8.87 22.84
N ILE A 319 -36.83 -8.30 23.99
CA ILE A 319 -36.46 -6.89 24.08
C ILE A 319 -34.95 -6.76 24.14
N LYS A 320 -34.40 -5.83 23.36
CA LYS A 320 -33.04 -5.32 23.51
C LYS A 320 -33.14 -4.03 24.31
N LEU A 321 -32.64 -4.01 25.53
CA LEU A 321 -32.84 -2.93 26.50
C LEU A 321 -31.50 -2.30 26.88
N THR A 322 -31.42 -0.97 26.94
CA THR A 322 -30.21 -0.28 27.44
C THR A 322 -30.12 -0.40 28.96
N VAL A 323 -29.05 -1.03 29.45
CA VAL A 323 -28.88 -1.34 30.89
C VAL A 323 -27.70 -0.61 31.54
N ALA A 324 -26.77 -0.10 30.74
CA ALA A 324 -25.60 0.62 31.24
C ALA A 324 -25.08 1.62 30.21
N ARG A 325 -24.30 2.59 30.70
CA ARG A 325 -23.42 3.43 29.87
C ARG A 325 -22.03 2.82 29.85
N PHE A 326 -21.25 3.12 28.82
CA PHE A 326 -19.84 2.79 28.80
C PHE A 326 -18.93 3.96 28.45
N PHE A 327 -17.70 3.81 28.91
CA PHE A 327 -16.62 4.76 28.84
C PHE A 327 -15.38 4.06 28.29
N SER A 328 -14.41 4.85 27.82
CA SER A 328 -13.07 4.32 27.52
C SER A 328 -12.44 3.73 28.78
N PRO A 329 -11.38 2.90 28.66
CA PRO A 329 -10.61 2.43 29.82
C PRO A 329 -10.16 3.55 30.78
N GLU A 330 -9.78 4.72 30.27
CA GLU A 330 -9.45 5.90 31.09
C GLU A 330 -10.68 6.65 31.65
N GLY A 331 -11.90 6.14 31.44
CA GLY A 331 -13.15 6.72 31.94
C GLY A 331 -13.69 7.88 31.09
N LYS A 332 -13.26 8.05 29.83
CA LYS A 332 -13.76 9.12 28.95
C LYS A 332 -15.15 8.76 28.40
N PRO A 333 -16.09 9.72 28.32
CA PRO A 333 -17.41 9.45 27.77
C PRO A 333 -17.35 9.15 26.28
N ILE A 334 -18.10 8.13 25.85
CA ILE A 334 -18.26 7.75 24.44
C ILE A 334 -19.64 8.16 23.90
N ASP A 335 -20.68 8.19 24.75
CA ASP A 335 -22.04 8.47 24.29
C ASP A 335 -22.17 9.90 23.74
N GLN A 336 -22.66 10.03 22.52
CA GLN A 336 -22.77 11.28 21.74
C GLN A 336 -21.43 11.99 21.46
N VAL A 337 -20.30 11.38 21.85
CA VAL A 337 -18.95 11.92 21.67
C VAL A 337 -18.16 11.06 20.68
N GLY A 338 -18.14 9.75 20.86
CA GLY A 338 -17.30 8.85 20.08
C GLY A 338 -15.81 8.94 20.44
N VAL A 339 -15.00 8.22 19.67
CA VAL A 339 -13.55 8.15 19.79
C VAL A 339 -12.92 9.04 18.72
N THR A 340 -12.19 10.06 19.14
CA THR A 340 -11.36 10.86 18.22
C THR A 340 -10.09 10.06 17.87
N PRO A 341 -9.74 9.90 16.59
CA PRO A 341 -8.52 9.19 16.18
C PRO A 341 -7.25 9.91 16.66
N ASP A 342 -6.11 9.20 16.69
CA ASP A 342 -4.79 9.81 16.93
C ASP A 342 -4.32 10.63 15.74
N VAL A 343 -4.66 10.14 14.53
CA VAL A 343 -4.36 10.79 13.26
C VAL A 343 -5.67 11.05 12.52
N GLU A 344 -6.13 12.30 12.55
CA GLU A 344 -7.28 12.72 11.74
C GLU A 344 -6.93 12.75 10.26
N THR A 345 -7.85 12.27 9.42
CA THR A 345 -7.69 12.26 7.96
C THR A 345 -8.93 12.82 7.26
N ALA A 346 -8.76 13.20 5.99
CA ALA A 346 -9.92 13.44 5.14
C ALA A 346 -10.70 12.13 4.92
N PRO A 347 -12.04 12.17 4.74
CA PRO A 347 -12.83 11.01 4.40
C PRO A 347 -12.30 10.30 3.14
N GLY A 348 -12.16 8.98 3.20
CA GLY A 348 -11.63 8.15 2.13
C GLY A 348 -10.10 8.12 2.03
N LYS A 349 -9.38 8.84 2.91
CA LYS A 349 -7.91 8.83 2.99
C LYS A 349 -7.37 8.06 4.18
N GLU A 350 -8.23 7.46 4.99
CA GLU A 350 -7.84 6.83 6.25
C GLU A 350 -6.81 5.70 6.04
N LEU A 351 -7.09 4.79 5.09
CA LEU A 351 -6.18 3.69 4.74
C LEU A 351 -4.89 4.18 4.07
N ASP A 352 -4.97 5.18 3.19
CA ASP A 352 -3.80 5.73 2.50
C ASP A 352 -2.78 6.27 3.51
N ILE A 353 -3.27 7.01 4.51
CA ILE A 353 -2.46 7.63 5.55
C ILE A 353 -1.90 6.57 6.52
N ALA A 354 -2.72 5.62 6.98
CA ALA A 354 -2.25 4.52 7.82
C ALA A 354 -1.17 3.68 7.11
N HIS A 355 -1.35 3.38 5.83
CA HIS A 355 -0.39 2.65 5.02
C HIS A 355 0.91 3.44 4.83
N ARG A 356 0.84 4.74 4.56
CA ARG A 356 2.01 5.63 4.50
C ARG A 356 2.82 5.57 5.79
N ASP A 357 2.18 5.70 6.95
CA ASP A 357 2.88 5.77 8.23
C ASP A 357 3.46 4.39 8.63
N ALA A 358 2.77 3.31 8.25
CA ALA A 358 3.32 1.95 8.34
C ALA A 358 4.62 1.80 7.51
N LEU A 359 4.65 2.33 6.28
CA LEU A 359 5.83 2.30 5.40
C LEU A 359 7.00 3.12 5.97
N ILE A 360 6.72 4.32 6.48
CA ILE A 360 7.72 5.20 7.14
C ILE A 360 8.37 4.45 8.31
N LYS A 361 7.54 3.87 9.17
CA LYS A 361 7.98 3.16 10.37
C LYS A 361 8.79 1.90 10.02
N THR A 362 8.34 1.15 9.04
CA THR A 362 9.02 -0.03 8.50
C THR A 362 10.42 0.28 7.96
N ASN A 363 10.61 1.43 7.30
CA ASN A 363 11.86 1.78 6.62
C ASN A 363 12.78 2.70 7.45
N GLY A 364 12.42 2.99 8.71
CA GLY A 364 13.21 3.83 9.61
C GLY A 364 13.47 5.23 9.06
N LEU A 365 12.49 5.81 8.36
CA LEU A 365 12.65 7.10 7.67
C LEU A 365 12.54 8.26 8.67
N GLU A 366 13.37 9.29 8.52
CA GLU A 366 13.29 10.49 9.37
C GLU A 366 11.91 11.17 9.23
N THR A 367 11.22 11.33 10.36
CA THR A 367 9.76 11.56 10.47
C THR A 367 9.27 12.96 10.10
N THR A 368 10.07 13.81 9.46
CA THR A 368 9.67 15.23 9.23
C THR A 368 9.32 15.57 7.78
N THR A 369 9.48 14.65 6.81
CA THR A 369 9.01 14.97 5.45
C THR A 369 8.64 13.73 4.65
N VAL A 370 7.33 13.61 4.38
CA VAL A 370 6.84 12.99 3.16
C VAL A 370 6.34 14.13 2.30
N ASP A 371 7.24 14.70 1.50
CA ASP A 371 6.88 15.80 0.61
C ASP A 371 5.79 15.33 -0.36
N LYS A 372 4.65 16.02 -0.38
CA LYS A 372 3.64 15.77 -1.39
C LYS A 372 4.10 16.40 -2.71
N LYS A 373 4.32 15.58 -3.73
CA LYS A 373 4.63 15.98 -5.11
C LYS A 373 3.44 15.63 -6.00
N THR A 374 3.21 16.37 -7.07
CA THR A 374 2.20 16.04 -8.09
C THR A 374 2.92 15.60 -9.35
N LEU A 375 2.57 14.44 -9.91
CA LEU A 375 3.11 13.94 -11.17
C LEU A 375 2.05 14.02 -12.27
N ASP A 376 2.44 14.58 -13.41
CA ASP A 376 1.71 14.47 -14.67
C ASP A 376 2.22 13.28 -15.53
N GLU A 377 1.47 12.91 -16.58
CA GLU A 377 1.85 11.80 -17.46
C GLU A 377 3.16 12.08 -18.24
N GLY A 378 4.14 11.19 -18.11
CA GLY A 378 5.46 11.32 -18.74
C GLY A 378 6.54 11.81 -17.77
N GLU A 379 6.14 12.41 -16.66
CA GLU A 379 7.06 12.80 -15.59
C GLU A 379 7.43 11.57 -14.74
N GLY A 380 8.69 11.55 -14.31
CA GLY A 380 9.20 10.62 -13.32
C GLY A 380 9.60 11.33 -12.03
N LEU A 381 10.14 10.57 -11.10
CA LEU A 381 10.78 11.12 -9.90
C LEU A 381 12.26 10.85 -9.95
N ALA A 382 13.05 11.84 -9.55
CA ALA A 382 14.47 11.71 -9.35
C ALA A 382 14.83 11.79 -7.88
N ILE A 383 15.57 10.79 -7.42
CA ILE A 383 16.33 10.83 -6.18
C ILE A 383 17.57 11.68 -6.45
N VAL A 384 17.84 12.68 -5.60
CA VAL A 384 18.90 13.67 -5.80
C VAL A 384 19.92 13.61 -4.68
N SER A 385 21.21 13.55 -5.04
CA SER A 385 22.34 13.68 -4.13
C SER A 385 22.97 15.07 -4.21
N LYS A 386 23.60 15.51 -3.11
CA LYS A 386 24.29 16.81 -3.06
C LYS A 386 25.47 16.89 -4.03
N GLU A 387 26.25 15.82 -4.07
CA GLU A 387 27.48 15.68 -4.84
C GLU A 387 27.31 14.56 -5.88
N PRO A 388 28.17 14.52 -6.92
CA PRO A 388 28.26 13.38 -7.82
C PRO A 388 28.32 12.06 -7.03
N ALA A 389 27.53 11.07 -7.45
CA ALA A 389 27.38 9.80 -6.77
C ALA A 389 27.69 8.62 -7.69
N ASN A 390 28.15 7.53 -7.09
CA ASN A 390 28.27 6.26 -7.79
C ASN A 390 26.94 5.48 -7.71
N TRP A 391 26.04 5.75 -8.66
CA TRP A 391 24.73 5.11 -8.69
C TRP A 391 24.77 3.59 -8.88
N SER A 392 25.88 3.01 -9.37
CA SER A 392 26.00 1.54 -9.44
C SER A 392 26.18 0.88 -8.06
N LEU A 393 26.52 1.65 -7.03
CA LEU A 393 26.55 1.20 -5.63
C LEU A 393 25.18 1.32 -4.95
N PHE A 394 24.21 1.98 -5.60
CA PHE A 394 22.88 2.16 -5.06
C PHE A 394 21.98 1.00 -5.47
N SER A 395 21.44 0.28 -4.49
CA SER A 395 20.61 -0.90 -4.72
C SER A 395 19.15 -0.52 -4.91
N LYS A 396 18.47 -1.20 -5.84
CA LYS A 396 17.01 -1.13 -6.01
C LYS A 396 16.26 -1.50 -4.73
N GLU A 397 16.84 -2.37 -3.90
CA GLU A 397 16.25 -2.82 -2.63
C GLU A 397 16.08 -1.68 -1.61
N LYS A 398 16.87 -0.59 -1.75
CA LYS A 398 16.76 0.60 -0.91
C LYS A 398 15.65 1.55 -1.35
N VAL A 399 14.95 1.27 -2.44
CA VAL A 399 13.88 2.12 -2.97
C VAL A 399 12.56 1.36 -2.93
N SER A 400 11.54 1.99 -2.39
CA SER A 400 10.18 1.48 -2.41
C SER A 400 9.29 2.43 -3.18
N LEU A 401 8.59 1.94 -4.21
CA LEU A 401 7.50 2.65 -4.86
C LEU A 401 6.21 1.87 -4.62
N VAL A 402 5.27 2.46 -3.88
CA VAL A 402 4.08 1.75 -3.37
C VAL A 402 2.84 2.56 -3.66
N LYS A 403 1.78 1.95 -4.20
CA LYS A 403 0.46 2.61 -4.25
C LYS A 403 -0.12 2.64 -2.84
N LEU A 404 -0.48 3.82 -2.32
CA LEU A 404 -1.11 3.90 -0.99
C LEU A 404 -2.47 3.18 -1.01
N GLY A 405 -2.79 2.50 0.10
CA GLY A 405 -3.87 1.51 0.17
C GLY A 405 -3.75 0.31 -0.80
N GLY A 406 -2.65 0.18 -1.54
CA GLY A 406 -2.47 -0.81 -2.62
C GLY A 406 -1.20 -1.64 -2.51
N LYS A 407 -0.69 -2.10 -3.66
CA LYS A 407 0.47 -3.00 -3.79
C LYS A 407 1.75 -2.24 -4.15
N ASP A 408 2.89 -2.94 -4.02
CA ASP A 408 4.16 -2.49 -4.59
C ASP A 408 4.05 -2.26 -6.09
N THR A 409 4.71 -1.23 -6.58
CA THR A 409 4.76 -0.86 -7.99
C THR A 409 6.14 -1.19 -8.54
N ALA A 410 6.20 -1.90 -9.65
CA ALA A 410 7.46 -2.20 -10.31
C ALA A 410 8.05 -0.93 -10.95
N PHE A 411 9.36 -0.75 -10.84
CA PHE A 411 10.08 0.40 -11.36
C PHE A 411 11.50 0.02 -11.81
N THR A 412 12.09 0.81 -12.68
CA THR A 412 13.53 0.77 -12.98
C THR A 412 14.23 1.99 -12.39
N LEU A 413 15.55 1.86 -12.22
CA LEU A 413 16.42 2.94 -11.80
C LEU A 413 17.31 3.35 -12.96
N GLU A 414 17.28 4.63 -13.34
CA GLU A 414 18.07 5.15 -14.46
C GLU A 414 18.82 6.41 -14.06
N PRO A 415 20.17 6.44 -14.14
CA PRO A 415 20.93 7.66 -13.86
C PRO A 415 20.56 8.77 -14.86
N LEU A 416 20.05 9.90 -14.35
CA LEU A 416 19.74 11.06 -15.18
C LEU A 416 20.93 12.01 -15.31
N SER A 417 21.71 12.11 -14.23
CA SER A 417 22.88 12.98 -14.10
C SER A 417 23.90 12.32 -13.17
N LEU A 418 25.05 12.97 -12.96
CA LEU A 418 25.99 12.50 -11.94
C LEU A 418 25.44 12.61 -10.52
N SER A 419 24.40 13.41 -10.30
CA SER A 419 23.83 13.73 -8.99
C SER A 419 22.35 13.38 -8.84
N SER A 420 21.77 12.66 -9.81
CA SER A 420 20.36 12.27 -9.75
C SER A 420 20.06 10.94 -10.43
N LEU A 421 19.18 10.17 -9.82
CA LEU A 421 18.72 8.86 -10.26
C LEU A 421 17.21 8.86 -10.44
N ALA A 422 16.72 8.59 -11.64
CA ALA A 422 15.30 8.43 -11.90
C ALA A 422 14.76 7.12 -11.30
N VAL A 423 13.56 7.19 -10.76
CA VAL A 423 12.69 6.08 -10.41
C VAL A 423 11.56 6.09 -11.44
N ILE A 424 11.60 5.14 -12.37
CA ILE A 424 10.69 5.09 -13.52
C ILE A 424 9.76 3.91 -13.34
N PRO A 425 8.45 4.12 -13.17
CA PRO A 425 7.48 3.03 -13.13
C PRO A 425 7.54 2.17 -14.40
N GLU A 426 7.53 0.85 -14.26
CA GLU A 426 7.52 -0.08 -15.41
C GLU A 426 6.17 -0.08 -16.14
N THR A 427 5.12 0.34 -15.45
CA THR A 427 3.76 0.49 -15.98
C THR A 427 3.22 1.89 -15.66
N LYS A 428 2.26 2.34 -16.47
CA LYS A 428 1.57 3.61 -16.22
C LYS A 428 0.89 3.58 -14.85
N LEU A 429 1.18 4.57 -14.01
CA LEU A 429 0.53 4.74 -12.72
C LEU A 429 -0.94 5.13 -12.91
N SER A 430 -1.82 4.58 -12.06
CA SER A 430 -3.22 4.98 -11.99
C SER A 430 -3.37 6.29 -11.22
N GLU A 431 -4.46 7.03 -11.42
CA GLU A 431 -4.79 8.20 -10.59
C GLU A 431 -4.98 7.78 -9.12
N SER A 432 -4.00 8.14 -8.28
CA SER A 432 -3.91 7.74 -6.88
C SER A 432 -2.71 8.41 -6.20
N ASP A 433 -2.63 8.28 -4.88
CA ASP A 433 -1.42 8.63 -4.13
C ASP A 433 -0.44 7.44 -4.09
N TYR A 434 0.82 7.70 -4.35
CA TYR A 434 1.91 6.72 -4.25
C TYR A 434 2.94 7.18 -3.23
N PHE A 435 3.58 6.24 -2.56
CA PHE A 435 4.70 6.47 -1.67
C PHE A 435 6.00 6.10 -2.39
N LEU A 436 6.95 7.04 -2.42
CA LEU A 436 8.33 6.76 -2.79
C LEU A 436 9.21 6.94 -1.55
N GLY A 437 9.83 5.85 -1.12
CA GLY A 437 10.76 5.81 0.00
C GLY A 437 12.16 5.42 -0.44
N VAL A 438 13.16 6.04 0.17
CA VAL A 438 14.56 5.64 0.13
C VAL A 438 14.97 5.24 1.54
N GLU A 439 15.21 3.95 1.75
CA GLU A 439 15.46 3.33 3.05
C GLU A 439 16.50 4.10 3.87
N GLY A 440 16.14 4.45 5.12
CA GLY A 440 16.98 5.16 6.07
C GLY A 440 17.29 6.63 5.70
N GLU A 441 16.72 7.18 4.63
CA GLU A 441 17.09 8.50 4.12
C GLU A 441 15.89 9.44 3.98
N LYS A 442 14.99 9.20 3.02
CA LYS A 442 13.91 10.15 2.64
C LYS A 442 12.67 9.47 2.09
N ALA A 443 11.53 10.16 2.17
CA ALA A 443 10.31 9.74 1.49
C ALA A 443 9.52 10.91 0.88
N ALA A 444 8.64 10.59 -0.07
CA ALA A 444 7.71 11.50 -0.72
C ALA A 444 6.38 10.80 -1.00
N VAL A 445 5.27 11.55 -0.92
CA VAL A 445 3.96 11.12 -1.41
C VAL A 445 3.75 11.77 -2.76
N ILE A 446 3.20 11.02 -3.68
CA ILE A 446 3.11 11.36 -5.08
C ILE A 446 1.64 11.30 -5.46
N ASP A 447 1.06 12.45 -5.73
CA ASP A 447 -0.31 12.60 -6.21
C ASP A 447 -0.30 12.51 -7.74
N VAL A 448 -0.78 11.39 -8.28
CA VAL A 448 -0.88 11.17 -9.73
C VAL A 448 -2.29 11.53 -10.17
N LYS A 449 -2.42 12.46 -11.12
CA LYS A 449 -3.71 12.97 -11.62
C LYS A 449 -4.09 12.38 -12.99
N SER A 450 -5.38 12.46 -13.34
CA SER A 450 -5.92 12.03 -14.64
C SER A 450 -5.13 12.56 -15.85
N PRO A 451 -4.96 11.75 -16.92
CA PRO A 451 -4.06 12.06 -18.01
C PRO A 451 -4.56 13.21 -18.90
N THR A 452 -3.65 14.11 -19.26
CA THR A 452 -3.71 14.83 -20.55
C THR A 452 -2.50 14.41 -21.39
N THR A 453 -2.76 14.21 -22.68
CA THR A 453 -1.93 13.52 -23.67
C THR A 453 -0.44 13.89 -23.69
N GLN A 454 0.40 12.85 -23.53
CA GLN A 454 1.79 12.62 -23.97
C GLN A 454 2.86 13.71 -23.81
N ALA A 455 3.97 13.32 -23.16
CA ALA A 455 5.30 13.58 -23.69
C ALA A 455 6.29 12.43 -23.38
N SER A 456 7.18 12.17 -24.35
CA SER A 456 8.22 11.15 -24.33
C SER A 456 9.59 11.78 -24.02
N GLY A 457 10.19 11.44 -22.88
CA GLY A 457 11.61 11.69 -22.62
C GLY A 457 12.49 10.60 -23.23
N ARG A 458 12.61 10.53 -24.56
CA ARG A 458 13.55 9.59 -25.21
C ARG A 458 14.95 10.19 -25.26
N ALA A 459 15.97 9.32 -25.19
CA ALA A 459 17.40 9.61 -25.24
C ALA A 459 17.78 10.80 -26.15
N PRO A 460 18.82 11.59 -25.80
CA PRO A 460 19.26 12.72 -26.63
C PRO A 460 19.76 12.31 -28.03
N PHE A 461 19.97 11.02 -28.29
CA PHE A 461 20.44 10.50 -29.58
C PHE A 461 19.64 9.28 -30.04
N LEU A 462 19.23 9.28 -31.32
CA LEU A 462 18.36 8.28 -31.96
C LEU A 462 19.02 6.89 -32.07
N ASP A 463 20.34 6.82 -32.10
CA ASP A 463 21.12 5.57 -32.26
C ASP A 463 21.65 4.98 -30.96
N VAL A 464 21.32 5.59 -29.82
CA VAL A 464 21.67 5.09 -28.48
C VAL A 464 20.48 4.31 -27.92
N LYS A 465 20.45 3.02 -28.24
CA LYS A 465 19.39 2.09 -27.81
C LYS A 465 19.50 1.74 -26.32
N ASP A 466 18.37 1.48 -25.68
CA ASP A 466 18.30 0.98 -24.30
C ASP A 466 19.05 -0.35 -24.09
N GLY A 467 19.44 -0.63 -22.84
CA GLY A 467 20.04 -1.91 -22.43
C GLY A 467 21.47 -2.17 -22.92
N ARG A 468 22.16 -1.18 -23.51
CA ARG A 468 23.58 -1.31 -23.87
C ARG A 468 24.45 -0.82 -22.71
N TYR A 469 25.62 -1.45 -22.52
CA TYR A 469 26.54 -1.12 -21.42
C TYR A 469 27.05 0.34 -21.40
N PHE A 470 26.85 1.10 -22.47
CA PHE A 470 27.24 2.50 -22.62
C PHE A 470 26.04 3.47 -22.63
N THR A 471 24.80 2.98 -22.59
CA THR A 471 23.60 3.81 -22.78
C THR A 471 23.50 4.89 -21.72
N ASP A 472 23.53 4.50 -20.44
CA ASP A 472 23.41 5.44 -19.32
C ASP A 472 24.58 6.43 -19.31
N ALA A 473 25.79 5.93 -19.57
CA ALA A 473 26.98 6.76 -19.66
C ALA A 473 26.84 7.86 -20.73
N ILE A 474 26.35 7.52 -21.92
CA ILE A 474 26.12 8.51 -22.99
C ILE A 474 25.02 9.48 -22.59
N ARG A 475 23.90 9.01 -22.02
CA ARG A 475 22.79 9.87 -21.58
C ARG A 475 23.25 10.87 -20.53
N VAL A 476 23.85 10.40 -19.44
CA VAL A 476 24.34 11.24 -18.34
C VAL A 476 25.35 12.25 -18.84
N LEU A 477 26.38 11.81 -19.56
CA LEU A 477 27.43 12.70 -20.03
C LEU A 477 26.90 13.74 -21.05
N ALA A 478 25.89 13.40 -21.85
CA ALA A 478 25.29 14.34 -22.79
C ALA A 478 24.40 15.38 -22.07
N ASN A 479 23.61 14.94 -21.09
CA ASN A 479 22.81 15.84 -20.24
C ASN A 479 23.69 16.82 -19.46
N GLU A 480 24.86 16.37 -19.01
CA GLU A 480 25.90 17.17 -18.35
C GLU A 480 26.74 18.01 -19.34
N LYS A 481 26.44 17.95 -20.64
CA LYS A 481 27.15 18.64 -21.73
C LYS A 481 28.65 18.29 -21.82
N MET A 482 29.05 17.13 -21.31
CA MET A 482 30.43 16.65 -21.36
C MET A 482 30.77 16.02 -22.72
N ILE A 483 29.78 15.44 -23.38
CA ILE A 483 29.91 14.85 -24.71
C ILE A 483 28.92 15.50 -25.69
N ILE A 484 29.26 15.46 -26.98
CA ILE A 484 28.43 15.99 -28.06
C ILE A 484 28.27 14.90 -29.13
N GLY A 485 27.08 14.85 -29.74
CA GLY A 485 26.80 13.98 -30.87
C GLY A 485 27.58 14.34 -32.13
N THR A 486 27.44 13.51 -33.16
CA THR A 486 28.07 13.72 -34.47
C THR A 486 27.22 14.55 -35.43
N GLY A 487 26.05 15.03 -34.97
CA GLY A 487 25.05 15.77 -35.77
C GLY A 487 23.77 14.97 -35.99
N ASN A 488 22.70 15.65 -36.42
CA ASN A 488 21.38 15.06 -36.73
C ASN A 488 20.78 14.16 -35.62
N GLN A 489 21.07 14.45 -34.35
CA GLN A 489 20.67 13.63 -33.19
C GLN A 489 21.29 12.22 -33.17
N TYR A 490 22.49 12.03 -33.73
CA TYR A 490 23.25 10.77 -33.62
C TYR A 490 24.49 10.94 -32.75
N TYR A 491 24.87 9.88 -32.02
CA TYR A 491 26.12 9.80 -31.26
C TYR A 491 27.17 8.88 -31.90
N GLN A 492 26.72 7.85 -32.63
CA GLN A 492 27.53 6.81 -33.25
C GLN A 492 28.37 6.00 -32.26
N PRO A 493 27.76 5.30 -31.28
CA PRO A 493 28.49 4.61 -30.21
C PRO A 493 29.45 3.52 -30.72
N GLY A 494 29.20 2.94 -31.90
CA GLY A 494 30.06 1.94 -32.52
C GLY A 494 31.25 2.50 -33.31
N LYS A 495 31.28 3.80 -33.62
CA LYS A 495 32.37 4.43 -34.38
C LYS A 495 33.64 4.46 -33.52
N SER A 496 34.80 4.19 -34.12
CA SER A 496 36.10 4.39 -33.45
C SER A 496 36.31 5.86 -33.11
N ALA A 497 36.63 6.15 -31.85
CA ALA A 497 36.83 7.51 -31.38
C ALA A 497 38.21 8.04 -31.79
N THR A 498 38.27 9.27 -32.27
CA THR A 498 39.55 9.92 -32.59
C THR A 498 40.20 10.51 -31.34
N ARG A 499 41.50 10.75 -31.42
CA ARG A 499 42.26 11.39 -30.33
C ARG A 499 41.70 12.77 -29.95
N ALA A 500 41.30 13.56 -30.94
CA ALA A 500 40.65 14.86 -30.72
C ALA A 500 39.28 14.72 -30.04
N GLU A 501 38.45 13.79 -30.49
CA GLU A 501 37.12 13.55 -29.90
C GLU A 501 37.25 13.19 -28.41
N VAL A 502 38.13 12.25 -28.07
CA VAL A 502 38.34 11.82 -26.67
C VAL A 502 38.96 12.92 -25.81
N ALA A 503 39.93 13.67 -26.33
CA ALA A 503 40.53 14.78 -25.58
C ALA A 503 39.47 15.82 -25.21
N LYS A 504 38.59 16.18 -26.15
CA LYS A 504 37.48 17.08 -25.86
C LYS A 504 36.53 16.52 -24.80
N MET A 505 36.15 15.24 -24.89
CA MET A 505 35.30 14.58 -23.87
C MET A 505 35.93 14.65 -22.48
N LEU A 506 37.23 14.35 -22.38
CA LEU A 506 37.95 14.30 -21.10
C LEU A 506 38.10 15.69 -20.47
N ALA A 507 38.46 16.71 -21.25
CA ALA A 507 38.57 18.08 -20.76
C ALA A 507 37.24 18.62 -20.24
N ASN A 508 36.14 18.36 -20.97
CA ASN A 508 34.81 18.76 -20.58
C ASN A 508 34.37 18.05 -19.29
N ALA A 509 34.63 16.75 -19.16
CA ALA A 509 34.32 15.98 -17.96
C ALA A 509 35.06 16.48 -16.71
N LEU A 510 36.32 16.89 -16.87
CA LEU A 510 37.12 17.51 -15.83
C LEU A 510 36.75 18.99 -15.57
N LYS A 511 35.82 19.55 -16.36
CA LYS A 511 35.41 20.97 -16.31
C LYS A 511 36.61 21.92 -16.36
N LEU A 512 37.64 21.57 -17.15
CA LEU A 512 38.86 22.38 -17.26
C LEU A 512 38.54 23.71 -17.94
N LYS A 513 39.11 24.80 -17.41
CA LYS A 513 38.97 26.12 -18.04
C LYS A 513 39.85 26.18 -19.28
N SER A 514 39.37 26.91 -20.29
CA SER A 514 40.21 27.24 -21.44
C SER A 514 41.43 28.03 -20.96
N PRO A 515 42.64 27.69 -21.42
CA PRO A 515 43.85 28.40 -21.04
C PRO A 515 43.84 29.83 -21.59
N GLU A 516 44.48 30.76 -20.88
CA GLU A 516 44.61 32.17 -21.32
C GLU A 516 45.42 32.29 -22.62
N VAL A 517 46.31 31.33 -22.89
CA VAL A 517 47.16 31.30 -24.09
C VAL A 517 46.80 30.11 -24.97
N ARG A 518 46.25 30.38 -26.15
CA ARG A 518 45.90 29.38 -27.19
C ARG A 518 47.10 28.86 -27.99
N SER A 519 48.25 28.62 -27.34
CA SER A 519 49.42 28.06 -28.02
C SER A 519 49.46 26.55 -27.84
N SER A 520 49.08 25.80 -28.88
CA SER A 520 49.34 24.37 -28.92
C SER A 520 50.83 24.12 -29.13
N ARG A 521 51.45 23.29 -28.27
CA ARG A 521 52.82 22.78 -28.48
C ARG A 521 52.94 21.80 -29.66
N TYR A 522 51.80 21.38 -30.24
CA TYR A 522 51.72 20.43 -31.33
C TYR A 522 51.61 21.14 -32.68
N ALA A 523 52.48 20.78 -33.62
CA ALA A 523 52.61 21.45 -34.91
C ALA A 523 51.42 21.24 -35.86
N ASP A 524 50.62 20.19 -35.65
CA ASP A 524 49.45 19.79 -36.44
C ASP A 524 48.11 20.26 -35.86
N VAL A 525 48.13 21.05 -34.78
CA VAL A 525 46.92 21.58 -34.14
C VAL A 525 46.79 23.06 -34.43
N LYS A 526 45.72 23.43 -35.14
CA LYS A 526 45.36 24.84 -35.41
C LYS A 526 44.59 25.41 -34.22
N SER A 527 44.83 26.68 -33.89
CA SER A 527 44.10 27.38 -32.81
C SER A 527 42.59 27.51 -33.07
N THR A 528 42.15 27.34 -34.32
CA THR A 528 40.73 27.35 -34.73
C THR A 528 40.09 25.95 -34.72
N SER A 529 40.84 24.89 -34.40
CA SER A 529 40.29 23.54 -34.34
C SER A 529 39.26 23.44 -33.21
N TYR A 530 38.17 22.69 -33.43
CA TYR A 530 37.06 22.57 -32.48
C TYR A 530 37.41 21.96 -31.11
N TYR A 531 38.62 21.40 -30.97
CA TYR A 531 39.16 20.74 -29.77
C TYR A 531 40.40 21.46 -29.22
N ALA A 532 40.82 22.60 -29.81
CA ALA A 532 42.11 23.22 -29.51
C ALA A 532 42.20 23.71 -28.06
N ASP A 533 41.12 24.34 -27.56
CA ASP A 533 41.07 24.89 -26.20
C ASP A 533 41.07 23.76 -25.16
N GLU A 534 40.30 22.70 -25.39
CA GLU A 534 40.23 21.52 -24.53
C GLU A 534 41.54 20.74 -24.48
N LEU A 535 42.19 20.58 -25.64
CA LEU A 535 43.50 19.94 -25.73
C LEU A 535 44.56 20.75 -24.98
N ALA A 536 44.56 22.07 -25.11
CA ALA A 536 45.50 22.93 -24.43
C ALA A 536 45.31 22.87 -22.89
N ALA A 537 44.07 22.84 -22.42
CA ALA A 537 43.76 22.65 -21.00
C ALA A 537 44.28 21.31 -20.45
N LEU A 538 44.10 20.21 -21.19
CA LEU A 538 44.62 18.89 -20.78
C LEU A 538 46.15 18.82 -20.75
N VAL A 539 46.82 19.59 -21.61
CA VAL A 539 48.28 19.73 -21.59
C VAL A 539 48.74 20.50 -20.35
N GLU A 540 48.08 21.62 -20.03
CA GLU A 540 48.39 22.42 -18.84
C GLU A 540 48.20 21.62 -17.55
N HIS A 541 47.16 20.80 -17.49
CA HIS A 541 46.90 19.90 -16.36
C HIS A 541 47.68 18.58 -16.39
N ASN A 542 48.71 18.47 -17.23
CA ASN A 542 49.63 17.32 -17.32
C ASN A 542 48.98 15.96 -17.68
N VAL A 543 47.72 15.96 -18.13
CA VAL A 543 47.01 14.75 -18.57
C VAL A 543 47.63 14.23 -19.87
N LEU A 544 47.84 15.14 -20.83
CA LEU A 544 48.39 14.83 -22.15
C LEU A 544 49.84 15.29 -22.28
N ASN A 545 50.73 14.67 -21.51
CA ASN A 545 52.17 14.94 -21.56
C ASN A 545 52.94 13.87 -22.33
N GLY A 546 53.45 14.26 -23.51
CA GLY A 546 54.39 13.47 -24.29
C GLY A 546 55.34 14.37 -25.08
N ASN A 547 56.57 13.92 -25.30
CA ASN A 547 57.62 14.64 -26.04
C ASN A 547 57.41 14.62 -27.57
N GLN A 548 56.17 14.53 -28.02
CA GLN A 548 55.83 14.36 -29.44
C GLN A 548 55.56 15.72 -30.08
N ARG A 549 56.17 15.95 -31.26
CA ARG A 549 55.98 17.17 -32.06
C ARG A 549 54.56 17.31 -32.63
N TYR A 550 53.81 16.21 -32.71
CA TYR A 550 52.49 16.12 -33.35
C TYR A 550 51.48 15.45 -32.41
N PHE A 551 50.25 15.95 -32.39
CA PHE A 551 49.14 15.38 -31.61
C PHE A 551 48.41 14.26 -32.36
N ARG A 552 48.31 14.37 -33.68
CA ARG A 552 47.54 13.52 -34.61
C ARG A 552 46.06 13.44 -34.25
N PRO A 553 45.31 14.54 -34.45
CA PRO A 553 43.92 14.66 -33.98
C PRO A 553 42.95 13.65 -34.60
N ASP A 554 43.19 13.25 -35.85
CA ASP A 554 42.29 12.40 -36.63
C ASP A 554 42.60 10.90 -36.51
N ASP A 555 43.74 10.53 -35.92
CA ASP A 555 44.07 9.13 -35.63
C ASP A 555 43.09 8.56 -34.59
N THR A 556 42.73 7.28 -34.73
CA THR A 556 41.92 6.59 -33.73
C THR A 556 42.71 6.36 -32.45
N LEU A 557 42.05 6.49 -31.30
CA LEU A 557 42.67 6.26 -30.00
C LEU A 557 42.62 4.78 -29.64
N SER A 558 43.73 4.22 -29.16
CA SER A 558 43.76 2.86 -28.62
C SER A 558 43.11 2.80 -27.23
N ARG A 559 42.54 1.65 -26.88
CA ARG A 559 41.94 1.43 -25.55
C ARG A 559 42.97 1.54 -24.41
N GLY A 560 44.23 1.16 -24.67
CA GLY A 560 45.34 1.32 -23.74
C GLY A 560 45.73 2.78 -23.53
N ASP A 561 45.80 3.58 -24.59
CA ASP A 561 46.06 5.02 -24.47
C ASP A 561 44.95 5.74 -23.72
N LEU A 562 43.68 5.39 -24.00
CA LEU A 562 42.55 5.91 -23.22
C LEU A 562 42.68 5.58 -21.73
N ALA A 563 43.07 4.35 -21.38
CA ALA A 563 43.30 3.98 -19.98
C ALA A 563 44.37 4.85 -19.33
N VAL A 564 45.47 5.14 -20.03
CA VAL A 564 46.53 6.03 -19.54
C VAL A 564 46.01 7.46 -19.37
N TRP A 565 45.20 7.96 -20.30
CA TRP A 565 44.62 9.29 -20.22
C TRP A 565 43.68 9.42 -19.02
N ILE A 566 42.80 8.43 -18.81
CA ILE A 566 41.89 8.39 -17.66
C ILE A 566 42.68 8.26 -16.35
N GLN A 567 43.70 7.40 -16.29
CA GLN A 567 44.53 7.26 -15.10
C GLN A 567 45.10 8.61 -14.67
N LYS A 568 45.69 9.35 -15.61
CA LYS A 568 46.29 10.66 -15.33
C LYS A 568 45.25 11.73 -15.01
N ALA A 569 44.15 11.75 -15.75
CA ALA A 569 43.07 12.72 -15.58
C ALA A 569 42.43 12.66 -14.19
N PHE A 570 42.25 11.45 -13.66
CA PHE A 570 41.56 11.19 -12.40
C PHE A 570 42.52 10.81 -11.26
N ASP A 571 43.83 11.00 -11.46
CA ASP A 571 44.90 10.65 -10.51
C ASP A 571 44.74 9.24 -9.90
N LEU A 572 44.47 8.26 -10.76
CA LEU A 572 44.16 6.89 -10.33
C LEU A 572 45.44 6.14 -9.95
N ASN A 573 45.57 5.87 -8.66
CA ASN A 573 46.68 5.11 -8.10
C ASN A 573 46.54 3.60 -8.36
N ARG A 574 47.68 2.92 -8.52
CA ARG A 574 47.74 1.48 -8.79
C ARG A 574 47.18 0.68 -7.60
N LYS A 575 46.09 -0.06 -7.83
CA LYS A 575 45.55 -1.05 -6.88
C LYS A 575 45.55 -2.44 -7.54
N GLY A 576 46.33 -3.37 -7.01
CA GLY A 576 46.35 -4.77 -7.45
C GLY A 576 46.90 -5.04 -8.86
N SER A 577 46.68 -6.27 -9.34
CA SER A 577 46.98 -6.72 -10.70
C SER A 577 45.66 -7.11 -11.37
N ALA A 578 45.37 -6.52 -12.53
CA ALA A 578 44.23 -6.90 -13.33
C ALA A 578 44.45 -8.31 -13.91
N PRO A 579 43.40 -9.12 -14.04
CA PRO A 579 43.51 -10.51 -14.49
C PRO A 579 43.60 -10.66 -16.02
N PHE A 580 44.00 -9.62 -16.74
CA PHE A 580 44.00 -9.60 -18.21
C PHE A 580 45.29 -10.22 -18.77
N ARG A 581 45.14 -11.28 -19.59
CA ARG A 581 46.26 -12.09 -20.10
C ARG A 581 47.17 -11.34 -21.08
N ASP A 582 46.63 -10.33 -21.75
CA ASP A 582 47.29 -9.51 -22.75
C ASP A 582 47.91 -8.23 -22.18
N ILE A 583 47.86 -8.04 -20.86
CA ILE A 583 48.58 -6.99 -20.13
C ILE A 583 49.83 -7.59 -19.47
N LEU A 584 50.93 -7.61 -20.23
CA LEU A 584 52.18 -8.17 -19.76
C LEU A 584 52.88 -7.27 -18.72
N PRO A 585 53.65 -7.85 -17.78
CA PRO A 585 54.51 -7.08 -16.89
C PRO A 585 55.44 -6.14 -17.67
N ARG A 586 55.59 -4.89 -17.20
CA ARG A 586 56.32 -3.79 -17.82
C ARG A 586 55.73 -3.27 -19.13
N SER A 587 54.50 -3.68 -19.49
CA SER A 587 53.74 -3.03 -20.57
C SER A 587 53.53 -1.54 -20.25
N PRO A 588 53.61 -0.63 -21.24
CA PRO A 588 53.33 0.79 -21.02
C PRO A 588 51.91 1.05 -20.51
N TYR A 589 50.98 0.09 -20.67
CA TYR A 589 49.60 0.19 -20.22
C TYR A 589 49.35 -0.48 -18.86
N GLU A 590 50.31 -1.25 -18.32
CA GLU A 590 50.11 -2.07 -17.12
C GLU A 590 49.61 -1.25 -15.93
N SER A 591 50.29 -0.14 -15.64
CA SER A 591 49.93 0.75 -14.52
C SER A 591 48.50 1.27 -14.64
N ALA A 592 48.14 1.77 -15.82
CA ALA A 592 46.84 2.35 -16.09
C ALA A 592 45.73 1.30 -16.02
N VAL A 593 45.90 0.16 -16.67
CA VAL A 593 44.88 -0.89 -16.69
C VAL A 593 44.65 -1.46 -15.30
N ASN A 594 45.70 -1.65 -14.49
CA ASN A 594 45.56 -2.08 -13.11
C ASN A 594 44.81 -1.05 -12.25
N ALA A 595 45.15 0.24 -12.39
CA ALA A 595 44.47 1.31 -11.66
C ALA A 595 42.97 1.38 -12.03
N LEU A 596 42.65 1.34 -13.32
CA LEU A 596 41.26 1.38 -13.79
C LEU A 596 40.47 0.12 -13.40
N TYR A 597 41.09 -1.06 -13.43
CA TYR A 597 40.45 -2.31 -12.99
C TYR A 597 40.16 -2.28 -11.50
N GLY A 598 41.15 -1.87 -10.68
CA GLY A 598 40.98 -1.73 -9.23
C GLY A 598 39.96 -0.65 -8.82
N ALA A 599 39.65 0.29 -9.72
CA ALA A 599 38.59 1.28 -9.56
C ALA A 599 37.25 0.86 -10.21
N SER A 600 37.14 -0.38 -10.71
CA SER A 600 35.96 -0.91 -11.41
C SER A 600 35.52 -0.10 -12.64
N ILE A 601 36.45 0.63 -13.26
CA ILE A 601 36.21 1.40 -14.49
C ILE A 601 36.19 0.48 -15.71
N VAL A 602 36.98 -0.60 -15.68
CA VAL A 602 37.13 -1.58 -16.77
C VAL A 602 37.02 -3.01 -16.27
N ASN A 603 36.35 -3.87 -17.04
CA ASN A 603 36.20 -5.31 -16.77
C ASN A 603 36.77 -6.19 -17.91
N GLY A 604 37.55 -5.60 -18.83
CA GLY A 604 38.07 -6.29 -20.02
C GLY A 604 37.08 -6.37 -21.18
N THR A 605 37.32 -7.26 -22.12
CA THR A 605 36.49 -7.52 -23.33
C THR A 605 35.61 -8.77 -23.22
N GLY A 606 35.65 -9.49 -22.10
CA GLY A 606 34.80 -10.65 -21.80
C GLY A 606 35.48 -12.02 -22.00
N ASP A 607 36.66 -12.04 -22.59
CA ASP A 607 37.52 -13.20 -22.88
C ASP A 607 38.76 -13.26 -21.97
N GLY A 608 38.77 -12.51 -20.86
CA GLY A 608 39.94 -12.38 -20.00
C GLY A 608 41.07 -11.55 -20.63
N GLU A 609 40.76 -10.73 -21.64
CA GLU A 609 41.66 -9.74 -22.23
C GLU A 609 41.20 -8.31 -21.96
N PHE A 610 42.12 -7.36 -22.12
CA PHE A 610 41.84 -5.92 -22.12
C PHE A 610 41.81 -5.33 -23.54
N SER A 611 42.57 -5.92 -24.46
CA SER A 611 42.86 -5.48 -25.84
C SER A 611 43.46 -4.07 -25.94
N PRO A 612 44.66 -3.78 -25.36
CA PRO A 612 45.17 -2.41 -25.24
C PRO A 612 45.46 -1.72 -26.58
N ARG A 613 45.76 -2.49 -27.63
CA ARG A 613 46.08 -1.95 -28.97
C ARG A 613 44.84 -1.75 -29.86
N ARG A 614 43.68 -2.25 -29.45
CA ARG A 614 42.43 -2.11 -30.22
C ARG A 614 41.96 -0.66 -30.16
N SER A 615 41.44 -0.15 -31.28
CA SER A 615 40.77 1.16 -31.29
C SER A 615 39.54 1.13 -30.38
N VAL A 616 39.39 2.18 -29.55
CA VAL A 616 38.24 2.33 -28.66
C VAL A 616 37.07 2.94 -29.43
N SER A 617 35.85 2.43 -29.19
CA SER A 617 34.65 3.06 -29.75
C SER A 617 34.23 4.29 -28.94
N ARG A 618 33.43 5.18 -29.53
CA ARG A 618 32.84 6.33 -28.83
C ARG A 618 31.96 5.91 -27.64
N GLY A 619 31.25 4.79 -27.75
CA GLY A 619 30.47 4.22 -26.66
C GLY A 619 31.34 3.68 -25.52
N GLU A 620 32.43 2.99 -25.85
CA GLU A 620 33.40 2.52 -24.85
C GLU A 620 34.10 3.69 -24.14
N ALA A 621 34.49 4.73 -24.88
CA ALA A 621 35.11 5.91 -24.31
C ALA A 621 34.18 6.63 -23.33
N ALA A 622 32.90 6.80 -23.70
CA ALA A 622 31.88 7.35 -22.81
C ALA A 622 31.67 6.49 -21.55
N ALA A 623 31.56 5.17 -21.71
CA ALA A 623 31.38 4.26 -20.57
C ALA A 623 32.56 4.29 -19.59
N MET A 624 33.80 4.31 -20.10
CA MET A 624 34.99 4.42 -19.26
C MET A 624 35.08 5.78 -18.56
N LEU A 625 34.74 6.87 -19.26
CA LEU A 625 34.75 8.22 -18.69
C LEU A 625 33.68 8.39 -17.60
N TYR A 626 32.45 7.94 -17.85
CA TYR A 626 31.37 7.96 -16.86
C TYR A 626 31.77 7.19 -15.60
N ARG A 627 32.29 5.96 -15.73
CA ARG A 627 32.75 5.19 -14.58
C ARG A 627 33.93 5.83 -13.87
N ALA A 628 34.81 6.55 -14.57
CA ALA A 628 35.90 7.27 -13.94
C ALA A 628 35.38 8.46 -13.10
N LEU A 629 34.38 9.19 -13.59
CA LEU A 629 33.68 10.22 -12.81
C LEU A 629 32.97 9.61 -11.60
N SER A 630 32.27 8.49 -11.78
CA SER A 630 31.56 7.81 -10.70
C SER A 630 32.48 7.12 -9.70
N SER A 631 33.66 6.63 -10.08
CA SER A 631 34.55 5.90 -9.15
C SER A 631 35.24 6.80 -8.12
N GLN A 632 35.29 8.11 -8.38
CA GLN A 632 35.72 9.11 -7.40
C GLN A 632 34.63 9.43 -6.38
N ALA A 633 33.38 9.05 -6.65
CA ALA A 633 32.24 9.34 -5.80
C ALA A 633 31.99 8.24 -4.77
N SER A 634 31.50 8.64 -3.60
CA SER A 634 31.00 7.72 -2.57
C SER A 634 29.60 7.20 -2.91
N ALA A 635 29.06 6.36 -2.03
CA ALA A 635 27.63 6.09 -2.01
C ALA A 635 26.85 7.43 -1.94
N PRO A 636 25.68 7.51 -2.59
CA PRO A 636 24.92 8.76 -2.64
C PRO A 636 24.43 9.15 -1.24
N ALA A 637 24.65 10.41 -0.85
CA ALA A 637 23.97 11.02 0.30
C ALA A 637 22.71 11.72 -0.21
N ILE A 638 21.53 11.17 0.12
CA ILE A 638 20.28 11.61 -0.49
C ILE A 638 19.82 12.91 0.14
N THR A 639 19.67 13.93 -0.68
CA THR A 639 19.26 15.26 -0.22
C THR A 639 17.83 15.62 -0.58
N ASP A 640 17.26 15.02 -1.62
CA ASP A 640 15.95 15.42 -2.11
C ASP A 640 15.32 14.36 -3.02
N ILE A 641 14.01 14.47 -3.21
CA ILE A 641 13.24 13.76 -4.25
C ILE A 641 12.53 14.83 -5.07
N ARG A 642 12.74 14.85 -6.39
CA ARG A 642 12.22 15.89 -7.29
C ARG A 642 11.48 15.30 -8.48
N LEU A 643 10.54 16.09 -9.02
CA LEU A 643 9.92 15.79 -10.30
C LEU A 643 10.94 15.96 -11.43
N VAL A 644 10.87 15.08 -12.42
CA VAL A 644 11.69 15.14 -13.63
C VAL A 644 10.84 14.84 -14.87
N PRO A 645 11.09 15.53 -15.99
CA PRO A 645 10.35 15.34 -17.24
C PRO A 645 10.76 14.07 -18.01
#